data_AF-A0A1I0A3F9-F1
#
_entry.id   AF-A0A1I0A3F9-F1
#
_cell.length_a   1.000
_cell.length_b   1.000
_cell.length_c   1.000
_cell.angle_alpha   90.00
_cell.angle_beta   90.00
_cell.angle_gamma   90.00
#
_symmetry.space_group_name_H-M   'P 1'
#
loop_
_entity.id
_entity.type
_entity.pdbx_description
1 polymer ?
#
loop_
_entity_poly.entity_id
_entity_poly.type
_entity_poly.pdbx_seq_one_letter_code
_entity_poly.pdbx_strand_id
1 'polypeptide(L)'
;MIKKSLIACFIILLSVALFYPYNTLVSADQLSEVPDGYIGVYTVEDLNNIRGNLSGNYILMNDIDLSSATSQGGTYYNSGSGWEPIGTKADPFTGVLDGNGYQVTGMKINIKSDQEIYAGLFGYGKEPTIKNIEMVNSVIEIENTSVFSETSDVYAGSIIGYIDSLSYNDIDPVIENANSNGSVRASSMFDSYAGGLIGYAERTIILGSSNSGTIEANNAGGIVGEIRYDGSTIKDSDNLGDITGNDNAGGITSYFSGTEIRNTSNTGKIKGSNLVGGIVGSSSSSIIDSVNKGIITSDSDAGGIAGRLTNSSTIIGSRNTATIQTDRYGGGIVGYLGNSSIITDSYNNGNIISDLIAGGIAGILYNSTIQRTYNTGDIEGNGHSAGGITASNGSNSKIQDSYNIGYIKAQYNAGGIAGTNEAHIKNTYNIGDIYVVSMYPRDRGGIVGENKESGTQVINNYYLNTESYGIGSSTGMGSDEGTLKSTFEQLLDPTTFLDFDYQTTWTTEGNEAYHFPELSNLALVGAEEEMIDIIIKSEPDKDTYIEGENFDVTGTVIETRSNFGTTTDVEVTTDMVSGYDTNRIGTQWLTVTYHTETVNFRVEVKGKDRTPPQEVTDLQADTTTDTVEVRFKNPSDTDFTKTNVYLYGELVGETTSGTYQFEGLTSNTQYPITITTVDDKGNESDGVSITAITKKSFVDKLLDKVDQVMEKLTNAIDTVKLWEYDTAKEGKEHVPDNKKEELEQQLEKYKASTGLKDMTEDSPTLRDMEPMKVLKIDFSIPIDPSTVVKNENVYIRHQAEFVEGIDLQVTEDGKSVYIFAPTDGYPEGEYSLYVDTSVKSEAGVELKNPIVVNFEL
;
A
#
# COMPACT_ATOMS: atom_id res chain seq x y z
N MET A 1 4.21 28.78 -15.55
CA MET A 1 3.93 29.44 -16.85
C MET A 1 2.48 29.14 -17.21
N ILE A 2 1.55 29.97 -16.74
CA ILE A 2 0.10 29.71 -16.82
C ILE A 2 -0.49 30.80 -17.71
N LYS A 3 -0.91 30.42 -18.93
CA LYS A 3 -1.88 31.06 -19.84
C LYS A 3 -1.58 30.65 -21.28
N LYS A 4 -2.04 29.46 -21.69
CA LYS A 4 -2.28 29.12 -23.11
C LYS A 4 -3.22 27.92 -23.35
N SER A 5 -3.89 27.37 -22.33
CA SER A 5 -4.66 26.13 -22.46
C SER A 5 -6.18 26.31 -22.27
N LEU A 6 -6.80 27.25 -23.01
CA LEU A 6 -8.26 27.37 -23.01
C LEU A 6 -8.89 27.68 -24.38
N ILE A 7 -8.13 27.57 -25.46
CA ILE A 7 -8.62 27.79 -26.84
C ILE A 7 -8.42 26.55 -27.74
N ALA A 8 -7.78 25.49 -27.26
CA ALA A 8 -7.57 24.25 -28.02
C ALA A 8 -8.70 23.20 -27.90
N CYS A 9 -9.56 23.28 -26.86
CA CYS A 9 -10.62 22.29 -26.64
C CYS A 9 -11.89 22.47 -27.50
N PHE A 10 -11.96 23.49 -28.36
CA PHE A 10 -13.14 23.72 -29.21
C PHE A 10 -12.89 23.53 -30.72
N ILE A 11 -11.68 23.12 -31.12
CA ILE A 11 -11.31 22.90 -32.53
C ILE A 11 -10.93 21.43 -32.83
N ILE A 12 -10.74 20.58 -31.80
CA ILE A 12 -10.37 19.16 -31.98
C ILE A 12 -11.60 18.23 -32.07
N LEU A 13 -12.79 18.70 -31.68
CA LEU A 13 -14.05 17.95 -31.82
C LEU A 13 -14.63 17.92 -33.25
N LEU A 14 -13.95 18.53 -34.23
CA LEU A 14 -14.39 18.56 -35.64
C LEU A 14 -13.40 17.91 -36.63
N SER A 15 -12.27 17.36 -36.17
CA SER A 15 -11.19 16.91 -37.07
C SER A 15 -10.87 15.40 -37.03
N VAL A 16 -11.63 14.57 -36.30
CA VAL A 16 -11.44 13.10 -36.26
C VAL A 16 -12.48 12.33 -37.10
N ALA A 17 -13.32 13.04 -37.86
CA ALA A 17 -14.25 12.44 -38.83
C ALA A 17 -13.62 12.14 -40.21
N LEU A 18 -12.30 12.30 -40.37
CA LEU A 18 -11.63 12.36 -41.69
C LEU A 18 -10.55 11.29 -41.91
N PHE A 19 -10.77 10.02 -41.53
CA PHE A 19 -9.95 8.89 -42.07
C PHE A 19 -10.74 7.58 -42.18
N TYR A 20 -12.01 7.68 -42.54
CA TYR A 20 -12.64 6.64 -43.36
C TYR A 20 -13.01 7.32 -44.67
N PRO A 21 -12.88 6.67 -45.84
CA PRO A 21 -13.71 7.09 -46.95
C PRO A 21 -15.15 6.91 -46.48
N TYR A 22 -15.75 7.95 -45.91
CA TYR A 22 -17.15 8.18 -46.17
C TYR A 22 -17.19 8.22 -47.69
N ASN A 23 -17.62 7.12 -48.30
CA ASN A 23 -18.33 7.23 -49.55
C ASN A 23 -19.46 8.20 -49.20
N THR A 24 -19.26 9.48 -49.48
CA THR A 24 -20.37 10.39 -49.70
C THR A 24 -21.22 9.63 -50.68
N LEU A 25 -22.38 9.13 -50.23
CA LEU A 25 -23.43 8.64 -51.10
C LEU A 25 -23.53 9.71 -52.19
N VAL A 26 -23.01 9.38 -53.37
CA VAL A 26 -23.28 10.18 -54.55
C VAL A 26 -24.77 9.98 -54.70
N SER A 27 -25.57 10.94 -54.24
CA SER A 27 -26.99 10.93 -54.55
C SER A 27 -27.05 10.79 -56.07
N ALA A 28 -27.61 9.70 -56.57
CA ALA A 28 -27.88 9.58 -57.99
C ALA A 28 -28.62 10.87 -58.39
N ASP A 29 -28.09 11.61 -59.36
CA ASP A 29 -28.71 12.86 -59.80
C ASP A 29 -30.17 12.57 -60.14
N GLN A 30 -31.10 13.25 -59.45
CA GLN A 30 -32.53 13.04 -59.68
C GLN A 30 -32.85 13.29 -61.16
N LEU A 31 -33.47 12.31 -61.79
CA LEU A 31 -33.90 12.41 -63.18
C LEU A 31 -35.08 13.38 -63.26
N SER A 32 -34.97 14.36 -64.14
CA SER A 32 -35.99 15.39 -64.38
C SER A 32 -37.09 14.95 -65.33
N GLU A 33 -36.89 13.85 -66.07
CA GLU A 33 -37.85 13.24 -66.98
C GLU A 33 -37.94 11.73 -66.74
N VAL A 34 -39.10 11.14 -67.04
CA VAL A 34 -39.32 9.69 -66.93
C VAL A 34 -38.50 8.99 -68.02
N PRO A 35 -37.59 8.05 -67.68
CA PRO A 35 -36.80 7.33 -68.67
C PRO A 35 -37.64 6.45 -69.59
N ASP A 36 -37.13 6.20 -70.80
CA ASP A 36 -37.76 5.26 -71.74
C ASP A 36 -37.96 3.89 -71.09
N GLY A 37 -39.20 3.38 -71.17
CA GLY A 37 -39.59 2.08 -70.60
C GLY A 37 -39.96 2.11 -69.12
N TYR A 38 -39.95 3.28 -68.47
CA TYR A 38 -40.46 3.48 -67.12
C TYR A 38 -41.83 4.17 -67.12
N ILE A 39 -42.58 3.94 -66.05
CA ILE A 39 -43.86 4.60 -65.75
C ILE A 39 -43.61 5.57 -64.59
N GLY A 40 -43.88 6.85 -64.81
CA GLY A 40 -43.74 7.87 -63.77
C GLY A 40 -44.85 7.79 -62.72
N VAL A 41 -44.46 7.84 -61.45
CA VAL A 41 -45.35 7.85 -60.29
C VAL A 41 -45.28 9.23 -59.65
N TYR A 42 -46.40 9.98 -59.70
CA TYR A 42 -46.46 11.37 -59.25
C TYR A 42 -47.34 11.55 -58.01
N THR A 43 -48.25 10.62 -57.76
CA THR A 43 -49.30 10.72 -56.74
C THR A 43 -49.48 9.40 -56.00
N VAL A 44 -50.20 9.45 -54.87
CA VAL A 44 -50.61 8.25 -54.14
C VAL A 44 -51.44 7.31 -55.01
N GLU A 45 -52.29 7.85 -55.90
CA GLU A 45 -53.10 7.03 -56.80
C GLU A 45 -52.22 6.31 -57.83
N ASP A 46 -51.20 6.98 -58.40
CA ASP A 46 -50.23 6.34 -59.30
C ASP A 46 -49.49 5.20 -58.60
N LEU A 47 -49.06 5.43 -57.36
CA LEU A 47 -48.38 4.42 -56.55
C LEU A 47 -49.30 3.21 -56.31
N ASN A 48 -50.58 3.45 -56.00
CA ASN A 48 -51.56 2.39 -55.84
C ASN A 48 -51.84 1.64 -57.16
N ASN A 49 -51.77 2.32 -58.31
CA ASN A 49 -52.04 1.75 -59.63
C ASN A 49 -50.96 0.76 -60.10
N ILE A 50 -49.80 0.69 -59.44
CA ILE A 50 -48.77 -0.35 -59.66
C ILE A 50 -49.38 -1.77 -59.56
N ARG A 51 -50.40 -1.95 -58.70
CA ARG A 51 -51.15 -3.22 -58.58
C ARG A 51 -51.73 -3.74 -59.90
N GLY A 52 -51.99 -2.85 -60.85
CA GLY A 52 -52.52 -3.21 -62.17
C GLY A 52 -51.48 -3.82 -63.12
N ASN A 53 -50.18 -3.65 -62.84
CA ASN A 53 -49.09 -4.22 -63.63
C ASN A 53 -47.84 -4.48 -62.76
N LEU A 54 -47.83 -5.61 -62.06
CA LEU A 54 -46.81 -5.97 -61.06
C LEU A 54 -45.42 -6.27 -61.64
N SER A 55 -45.28 -6.37 -62.96
CA SER A 55 -43.99 -6.57 -63.66
C SER A 55 -43.46 -5.31 -64.35
N GLY A 56 -44.12 -4.16 -64.14
CA GLY A 56 -43.72 -2.88 -64.73
C GLY A 56 -42.45 -2.28 -64.13
N ASN A 57 -41.84 -1.33 -64.85
CA ASN A 57 -40.76 -0.50 -64.34
C ASN A 57 -41.33 0.87 -63.95
N TYR A 58 -41.14 1.26 -62.70
CA TYR A 58 -41.71 2.47 -62.11
C TYR A 58 -40.60 3.39 -61.62
N ILE A 59 -40.83 4.70 -61.75
CA ILE A 59 -39.94 5.72 -61.22
C ILE A 59 -40.74 6.80 -60.49
N LEU A 60 -40.37 7.15 -59.27
CA LEU A 60 -40.98 8.28 -58.59
C LEU A 60 -40.52 9.58 -59.24
N MET A 61 -41.47 10.49 -59.44
CA MET A 61 -41.21 11.81 -59.99
C MET A 61 -41.62 12.95 -59.04
N ASN A 62 -42.09 12.59 -57.84
CA ASN A 62 -42.43 13.47 -56.72
C ASN A 62 -42.39 12.68 -55.40
N ASP A 63 -42.30 13.39 -54.28
CA ASP A 63 -42.59 12.83 -52.96
C ASP A 63 -44.05 12.38 -52.87
N ILE A 64 -44.27 11.20 -52.25
CA ILE A 64 -45.59 10.61 -52.08
C ILE A 64 -45.99 10.60 -50.61
N ASP A 65 -46.99 11.39 -50.23
CA ASP A 65 -47.49 11.46 -48.84
C ASP A 65 -48.73 10.57 -48.61
N LEU A 66 -48.53 9.47 -47.88
CA LEU A 66 -49.57 8.52 -47.45
C LEU A 66 -50.18 8.84 -46.08
N SER A 67 -49.71 9.88 -45.37
CA SER A 67 -50.08 10.18 -43.97
C SER A 67 -51.58 10.31 -43.78
N SER A 68 -52.23 11.13 -44.62
CA SER A 68 -53.68 11.34 -44.58
C SER A 68 -54.43 10.20 -45.27
N ALA A 69 -53.82 9.60 -46.30
CA ALA A 69 -54.46 8.60 -47.13
C ALA A 69 -54.68 7.27 -46.39
N THR A 70 -53.78 6.93 -45.46
CA THR A 70 -53.82 5.69 -44.64
C THR A 70 -54.36 5.91 -43.23
N SER A 71 -54.75 7.14 -42.87
CA SER A 71 -55.35 7.48 -41.57
C SER A 71 -56.88 7.52 -41.63
N GLN A 72 -57.56 7.56 -40.47
CA GLN A 72 -59.02 7.57 -40.39
C GLN A 72 -59.65 8.63 -41.30
N GLY A 73 -60.53 8.21 -42.20
CA GLY A 73 -61.18 9.06 -43.20
C GLY A 73 -60.44 9.20 -44.53
N GLY A 74 -59.23 8.65 -44.64
CA GLY A 74 -58.44 8.57 -45.87
C GLY A 74 -58.90 7.46 -46.82
N THR A 75 -58.57 7.62 -48.10
CA THR A 75 -58.95 6.70 -49.19
C THR A 75 -58.42 5.27 -49.01
N TYR A 76 -57.26 5.12 -48.37
CA TYR A 76 -56.56 3.84 -48.15
C TYR A 76 -56.47 3.51 -46.65
N TYR A 77 -57.47 3.90 -45.86
CA TYR A 77 -57.55 3.53 -44.43
C TYR A 77 -57.93 2.06 -44.20
N ASN A 78 -58.59 1.43 -45.18
CA ASN A 78 -58.99 0.02 -45.17
C ASN A 78 -59.56 -0.48 -43.83
N SER A 79 -60.58 0.23 -43.33
CA SER A 79 -61.29 -0.09 -42.07
C SER A 79 -60.40 -0.18 -40.83
N GLY A 80 -59.24 0.51 -40.82
CA GLY A 80 -58.28 0.46 -39.73
C GLY A 80 -56.96 -0.18 -40.13
N SER A 81 -56.95 -1.01 -41.17
CA SER A 81 -55.75 -1.71 -41.60
C SER A 81 -54.70 -0.83 -42.27
N GLY A 82 -55.08 0.39 -42.69
CA GLY A 82 -54.19 1.30 -43.40
C GLY A 82 -53.88 0.80 -44.80
N TRP A 83 -52.66 1.05 -45.28
CA TRP A 83 -52.20 0.65 -46.61
C TRP A 83 -52.35 -0.85 -46.83
N GLU A 84 -53.01 -1.24 -47.93
CA GLU A 84 -53.01 -2.62 -48.38
C GLU A 84 -51.68 -2.88 -49.10
N PRO A 85 -50.85 -3.87 -48.75
CA PRO A 85 -49.55 -4.07 -49.40
C PRO A 85 -49.67 -4.39 -50.90
N ILE A 86 -48.77 -3.89 -51.75
CA ILE A 86 -48.74 -4.20 -53.20
C ILE A 86 -48.12 -5.59 -53.43
N GLY A 87 -48.77 -6.42 -54.24
CA GLY A 87 -48.30 -7.78 -54.52
C GLY A 87 -48.61 -8.75 -53.37
N THR A 88 -48.92 -9.99 -53.73
CA THR A 88 -49.26 -11.07 -52.81
C THR A 88 -48.45 -12.32 -53.16
N LYS A 89 -48.44 -13.32 -52.29
CA LYS A 89 -47.80 -14.62 -52.58
C LYS A 89 -48.32 -15.27 -53.88
N ALA A 90 -49.59 -15.04 -54.22
CA ALA A 90 -50.19 -15.58 -55.45
C ALA A 90 -49.83 -14.73 -56.69
N ASP A 91 -49.74 -13.42 -56.51
CA ASP A 91 -49.45 -12.44 -57.56
C ASP A 91 -48.33 -11.49 -57.07
N PRO A 92 -47.06 -11.91 -57.14
CA PRO A 92 -45.94 -11.16 -56.57
C PRO A 92 -45.55 -9.96 -57.43
N PHE A 93 -44.94 -8.94 -56.80
CA PHE A 93 -44.26 -7.87 -57.54
C PHE A 93 -42.93 -8.39 -58.11
N THR A 94 -42.76 -8.30 -59.43
CA THR A 94 -41.56 -8.76 -60.15
C THR A 94 -40.89 -7.63 -60.95
N GLY A 95 -41.33 -6.39 -60.70
CA GLY A 95 -40.93 -5.22 -61.45
C GLY A 95 -39.76 -4.47 -60.83
N VAL A 96 -39.56 -3.25 -61.33
CA VAL A 96 -38.58 -2.28 -60.81
C VAL A 96 -39.32 -1.10 -60.18
N LEU A 97 -38.90 -0.66 -59.01
CA LEU A 97 -39.24 0.65 -58.46
C LEU A 97 -37.96 1.45 -58.19
N ASP A 98 -37.77 2.53 -58.95
CA ASP A 98 -36.72 3.52 -58.69
C ASP A 98 -37.34 4.73 -57.98
N GLY A 99 -36.94 4.97 -56.74
CA GLY A 99 -37.38 6.12 -55.95
C GLY A 99 -36.83 7.44 -56.47
N ASN A 100 -35.80 7.44 -57.33
CA ASN A 100 -35.23 8.65 -57.93
C ASN A 100 -34.87 9.74 -56.89
N GLY A 101 -34.52 9.33 -55.67
CA GLY A 101 -34.23 10.21 -54.53
C GLY A 101 -35.45 10.85 -53.86
N TYR A 102 -36.68 10.48 -54.24
CA TYR A 102 -37.91 10.94 -53.58
C TYR A 102 -38.33 10.04 -52.43
N GLN A 103 -39.14 10.60 -51.53
CA GLN A 103 -39.61 9.92 -50.32
C GLN A 103 -41.07 9.46 -50.42
N VAL A 104 -41.38 8.37 -49.73
CA VAL A 104 -42.74 7.91 -49.40
C VAL A 104 -42.98 8.13 -47.91
N THR A 105 -43.95 8.97 -47.56
CA THR A 105 -44.12 9.47 -46.18
C THR A 105 -45.40 8.98 -45.51
N GLY A 106 -45.33 8.62 -44.24
CA GLY A 106 -46.49 8.44 -43.36
C GLY A 106 -47.35 7.22 -43.65
N MET A 107 -46.79 6.20 -44.30
CA MET A 107 -47.51 4.95 -44.56
C MET A 107 -47.86 4.25 -43.24
N LYS A 108 -49.14 3.92 -43.03
CA LYS A 108 -49.59 3.13 -41.87
C LYS A 108 -50.11 1.77 -42.30
N ILE A 109 -49.72 0.71 -41.60
CA ILE A 109 -50.26 -0.64 -41.74
C ILE A 109 -50.58 -1.17 -40.35
N ASN A 110 -51.81 -1.64 -40.12
CA ASN A 110 -52.24 -2.22 -38.84
C ASN A 110 -53.08 -3.48 -39.06
N ILE A 111 -52.44 -4.64 -39.17
CA ILE A 111 -53.10 -5.90 -39.56
C ILE A 111 -53.11 -6.88 -38.40
N LYS A 112 -54.29 -7.41 -38.09
CA LYS A 112 -54.47 -8.54 -37.16
C LYS A 112 -55.15 -9.71 -37.88
N SER A 113 -54.51 -10.88 -37.87
CA SER A 113 -54.95 -12.05 -38.66
C SER A 113 -54.64 -13.37 -37.95
N ASP A 114 -55.32 -14.46 -38.28
CA ASP A 114 -54.92 -15.84 -37.93
C ASP A 114 -54.25 -16.59 -39.12
N GLN A 115 -54.01 -15.87 -40.22
CA GLN A 115 -53.29 -16.30 -41.41
C GLN A 115 -51.98 -15.55 -41.58
N GLU A 116 -51.07 -16.09 -42.39
CA GLU A 116 -49.79 -15.45 -42.75
C GLU A 116 -49.98 -13.97 -43.14
N ILE A 117 -49.12 -13.08 -42.63
CA ILE A 117 -49.16 -11.64 -42.92
C ILE A 117 -47.88 -11.22 -43.63
N TYR A 118 -48.03 -10.51 -44.75
CA TYR A 118 -46.93 -9.92 -45.50
C TYR A 118 -47.16 -8.41 -45.59
N ALA A 119 -46.32 -7.61 -44.93
CA ALA A 119 -46.54 -6.18 -44.77
C ALA A 119 -45.35 -5.33 -45.21
N GLY A 120 -45.67 -4.26 -45.92
CA GLY A 120 -44.76 -3.22 -46.43
C GLY A 120 -45.45 -2.41 -47.49
N LEU A 121 -44.72 -1.50 -48.15
CA LEU A 121 -45.22 -0.88 -49.39
C LEU A 121 -45.65 -1.97 -50.37
N PHE A 122 -44.83 -3.02 -50.46
CA PHE A 122 -45.11 -4.29 -51.11
C PHE A 122 -45.26 -5.40 -50.06
N GLY A 123 -46.25 -6.27 -50.24
CA GLY A 123 -46.42 -7.45 -49.39
C GLY A 123 -45.41 -8.52 -49.78
N TYR A 124 -45.41 -8.87 -51.06
CA TYR A 124 -44.63 -9.98 -51.59
C TYR A 124 -43.98 -9.61 -52.92
N GLY A 125 -42.66 -9.76 -53.00
CA GLY A 125 -41.87 -9.60 -54.21
C GLY A 125 -41.25 -10.92 -54.66
N LYS A 126 -41.17 -11.14 -55.95
CA LYS A 126 -40.39 -12.24 -56.54
C LYS A 126 -39.39 -11.64 -57.52
N GLU A 127 -38.11 -11.73 -57.19
CA GLU A 127 -37.02 -11.08 -57.95
C GLU A 127 -37.22 -9.56 -58.18
N PRO A 128 -37.69 -8.79 -57.18
CA PRO A 128 -37.89 -7.35 -57.36
C PRO A 128 -36.56 -6.59 -57.43
N THR A 129 -36.57 -5.44 -58.09
CA THR A 129 -35.52 -4.42 -57.95
C THR A 129 -36.12 -3.16 -57.35
N ILE A 130 -35.68 -2.77 -56.15
CA ILE A 130 -36.07 -1.52 -55.51
C ILE A 130 -34.82 -0.69 -55.25
N LYS A 131 -34.81 0.58 -55.66
CA LYS A 131 -33.65 1.44 -55.44
C LYS A 131 -33.96 2.91 -55.21
N ASN A 132 -33.02 3.64 -54.62
CA ASN A 132 -33.04 5.11 -54.45
C ASN A 132 -34.30 5.67 -53.80
N ILE A 133 -34.83 5.01 -52.78
CA ILE A 133 -36.11 5.35 -52.14
C ILE A 133 -35.92 5.58 -50.64
N GLU A 134 -36.64 6.57 -50.10
CA GLU A 134 -36.69 6.84 -48.66
C GLU A 134 -38.11 6.65 -48.11
N MET A 135 -38.25 5.77 -47.12
CA MET A 135 -39.48 5.54 -46.36
C MET A 135 -39.45 6.40 -45.09
N VAL A 136 -40.30 7.43 -45.05
CA VAL A 136 -40.30 8.42 -43.97
C VAL A 136 -41.53 8.27 -43.08
N ASN A 137 -41.36 8.15 -41.77
CA ASN A 137 -42.44 8.08 -40.78
C ASN A 137 -43.48 6.98 -41.06
N SER A 138 -43.05 5.87 -41.65
CA SER A 138 -43.90 4.68 -41.79
C SER A 138 -44.14 4.05 -40.42
N VAL A 139 -45.35 3.51 -40.20
CA VAL A 139 -45.71 2.79 -38.97
C VAL A 139 -46.39 1.49 -39.37
N ILE A 140 -45.71 0.37 -39.12
CA ILE A 140 -46.21 -0.98 -39.42
C ILE A 140 -46.37 -1.73 -38.11
N GLU A 141 -47.62 -2.07 -37.77
CA GLU A 141 -47.97 -2.87 -36.60
C GLU A 141 -48.76 -4.09 -37.07
N ILE A 142 -48.17 -5.29 -37.01
CA ILE A 142 -48.84 -6.51 -37.42
C ILE A 142 -48.81 -7.57 -36.31
N GLU A 143 -49.94 -8.26 -36.14
CA GLU A 143 -50.11 -9.29 -35.12
C GLU A 143 -50.80 -10.52 -35.73
N ASN A 144 -50.15 -11.68 -35.62
CA ASN A 144 -50.77 -12.96 -35.92
C ASN A 144 -51.26 -13.65 -34.65
N THR A 145 -52.54 -14.04 -34.65
CA THR A 145 -53.24 -14.67 -33.52
C THR A 145 -53.40 -16.18 -33.63
N SER A 146 -52.83 -16.81 -34.66
CA SER A 146 -52.91 -18.25 -34.87
C SER A 146 -52.19 -19.02 -33.78
N VAL A 147 -52.84 -20.05 -33.26
CA VAL A 147 -52.25 -21.03 -32.34
C VAL A 147 -51.56 -22.18 -33.08
N PHE A 148 -51.52 -22.13 -34.42
CA PHE A 148 -50.93 -23.15 -35.29
C PHE A 148 -49.74 -22.57 -36.06
N SER A 149 -48.63 -23.31 -36.10
CA SER A 149 -47.38 -22.87 -36.73
C SER A 149 -47.51 -22.68 -38.25
N GLU A 150 -48.44 -23.38 -38.91
CA GLU A 150 -48.56 -23.37 -40.38
C GLU A 150 -49.21 -22.09 -40.93
N THR A 151 -49.80 -21.25 -40.07
CA THR A 151 -50.45 -20.01 -40.48
C THR A 151 -50.04 -18.81 -39.63
N SER A 152 -49.02 -18.98 -38.78
CA SER A 152 -48.63 -17.99 -37.78
C SER A 152 -47.62 -16.97 -38.25
N ASP A 153 -46.99 -17.18 -39.40
CA ASP A 153 -45.84 -16.37 -39.79
C ASP A 153 -46.24 -14.94 -40.15
N VAL A 154 -45.39 -14.00 -39.76
CA VAL A 154 -45.53 -12.59 -40.11
C VAL A 154 -44.22 -12.02 -40.62
N TYR A 155 -44.33 -11.23 -41.68
CA TYR A 155 -43.20 -10.67 -42.40
C TYR A 155 -43.42 -9.17 -42.59
N ALA A 156 -42.58 -8.34 -41.98
CA ALA A 156 -42.75 -6.89 -42.02
C ALA A 156 -41.46 -6.17 -42.43
N GLY A 157 -41.55 -5.34 -43.46
CA GLY A 157 -40.53 -4.37 -43.80
C GLY A 157 -41.17 -3.08 -44.28
N SER A 158 -40.53 -1.92 -44.10
CA SER A 158 -41.14 -0.68 -44.62
C SER A 158 -41.34 -0.72 -46.14
N ILE A 159 -40.48 -1.42 -46.87
CA ILE A 159 -40.53 -1.54 -48.33
C ILE A 159 -41.20 -2.86 -48.73
N ILE A 160 -40.68 -4.01 -48.30
CA ILE A 160 -41.19 -5.33 -48.70
C ILE A 160 -41.38 -6.24 -47.49
N GLY A 161 -42.51 -6.94 -47.41
CA GLY A 161 -42.71 -8.01 -46.41
C GLY A 161 -41.81 -9.22 -46.67
N TYR A 162 -41.92 -9.82 -47.87
CA TYR A 162 -41.18 -11.03 -48.25
C TYR A 162 -40.60 -10.94 -49.66
N ILE A 163 -39.35 -11.35 -49.82
CA ILE A 163 -38.67 -11.52 -51.12
C ILE A 163 -38.43 -13.00 -51.40
N ASP A 164 -39.03 -13.49 -52.48
CA ASP A 164 -38.85 -14.84 -53.03
C ASP A 164 -37.87 -14.82 -54.22
N SER A 165 -37.10 -15.90 -54.36
CA SER A 165 -36.18 -16.13 -55.47
C SER A 165 -36.23 -17.60 -55.88
N LEU A 166 -36.89 -17.92 -57.01
CA LEU A 166 -37.24 -19.30 -57.37
C LEU A 166 -36.21 -20.07 -58.20
N SER A 167 -35.07 -19.48 -58.60
CA SER A 167 -34.03 -20.22 -59.34
C SER A 167 -32.63 -19.63 -59.26
N TYR A 168 -31.61 -20.50 -59.25
CA TYR A 168 -30.19 -20.13 -59.37
C TYR A 168 -29.85 -19.43 -60.71
N ASN A 169 -30.73 -19.55 -61.72
CA ASN A 169 -30.53 -19.00 -63.06
C ASN A 169 -31.26 -17.68 -63.32
N ASP A 170 -32.03 -17.19 -62.35
CA ASP A 170 -32.82 -15.96 -62.47
C ASP A 170 -32.03 -14.74 -61.98
N ILE A 171 -32.58 -13.54 -62.19
CA ILE A 171 -31.97 -12.27 -61.78
C ILE A 171 -32.08 -12.17 -60.27
N ASP A 172 -30.97 -11.92 -59.57
CA ASP A 172 -30.99 -11.77 -58.12
C ASP A 172 -31.84 -10.54 -57.72
N PRO A 173 -32.75 -10.65 -56.73
CA PRO A 173 -33.40 -9.49 -56.14
C PRO A 173 -32.38 -8.44 -55.68
N VAL A 174 -32.66 -7.16 -55.95
CA VAL A 174 -31.77 -6.05 -55.58
C VAL A 174 -32.50 -4.99 -54.78
N ILE A 175 -31.95 -4.63 -53.63
CA ILE A 175 -32.38 -3.51 -52.79
C ILE A 175 -31.19 -2.57 -52.63
N GLU A 176 -31.23 -1.41 -53.28
CA GLU A 176 -30.07 -0.52 -53.40
C GLU A 176 -30.40 0.91 -52.97
N ASN A 177 -29.59 1.51 -52.10
CA ASN A 177 -29.78 2.90 -51.66
C ASN A 177 -31.23 3.14 -51.17
N ALA A 178 -31.70 2.21 -50.33
CA ALA A 178 -33.03 2.22 -49.76
C ALA A 178 -32.94 2.55 -48.27
N ASN A 179 -33.71 3.54 -47.82
CA ASN A 179 -33.59 4.08 -46.47
C ASN A 179 -34.94 4.11 -45.76
N SER A 180 -34.95 3.88 -44.44
CA SER A 180 -36.16 3.99 -43.62
C SER A 180 -35.88 4.65 -42.26
N ASN A 181 -36.81 5.48 -41.80
CA ASN A 181 -36.87 5.92 -40.40
C ASN A 181 -38.20 5.54 -39.72
N GLY A 182 -38.98 4.67 -40.36
CA GLY A 182 -40.27 4.20 -39.87
C GLY A 182 -40.17 3.10 -38.81
N SER A 183 -41.20 2.98 -37.98
CA SER A 183 -41.29 1.92 -36.96
C SER A 183 -41.94 0.66 -37.53
N VAL A 184 -41.37 -0.50 -37.20
CA VAL A 184 -41.89 -1.82 -37.59
C VAL A 184 -42.02 -2.70 -36.36
N ARG A 185 -43.24 -3.16 -36.07
CA ARG A 185 -43.56 -4.12 -35.00
C ARG A 185 -44.33 -5.29 -35.59
N ALA A 186 -43.72 -6.47 -35.55
CA ALA A 186 -44.33 -7.72 -36.00
C ALA A 186 -44.42 -8.70 -34.83
N SER A 187 -45.60 -9.25 -34.57
CA SER A 187 -45.81 -10.16 -33.43
C SER A 187 -46.52 -11.44 -33.87
N SER A 188 -46.03 -12.57 -33.38
CA SER A 188 -46.61 -13.90 -33.58
C SER A 188 -46.30 -14.80 -32.37
N MET A 189 -47.15 -15.80 -32.13
CA MET A 189 -46.89 -16.88 -31.16
C MET A 189 -45.70 -17.77 -31.55
N PHE A 190 -45.37 -17.83 -32.84
CA PHE A 190 -44.27 -18.64 -33.37
C PHE A 190 -43.23 -17.73 -34.01
N ASP A 191 -43.21 -17.63 -35.34
CA ASP A 191 -42.21 -16.84 -36.05
C ASP A 191 -42.76 -15.49 -36.51
N SER A 192 -42.00 -14.44 -36.21
CA SER A 192 -42.23 -13.10 -36.72
C SER A 192 -40.91 -12.50 -37.16
N TYR A 193 -40.88 -11.94 -38.36
CA TYR A 193 -39.70 -11.38 -39.00
C TYR A 193 -39.93 -9.90 -39.30
N ALA A 194 -39.06 -9.05 -38.77
CA ALA A 194 -39.12 -7.62 -39.04
C ALA A 194 -37.74 -7.06 -39.38
N GLY A 195 -37.68 -6.33 -40.50
CA GLY A 195 -36.57 -5.46 -40.85
C GLY A 195 -37.03 -4.04 -41.06
N GLY A 196 -36.09 -3.08 -40.96
CA GLY A 196 -36.40 -1.70 -41.29
C GLY A 196 -36.84 -1.51 -42.74
N LEU A 197 -36.33 -2.35 -43.66
CA LEU A 197 -36.68 -2.32 -45.08
C LEU A 197 -37.44 -3.58 -45.51
N ILE A 198 -36.99 -4.75 -45.06
CA ILE A 198 -37.45 -6.06 -45.55
C ILE A 198 -37.78 -6.99 -44.38
N GLY A 199 -38.92 -7.66 -44.39
CA GLY A 199 -39.23 -8.67 -43.37
C GLY A 199 -38.36 -9.92 -43.50
N TYR A 200 -38.41 -10.56 -44.66
CA TYR A 200 -37.64 -11.78 -44.96
C TYR A 200 -37.17 -11.78 -46.42
N ALA A 201 -35.95 -12.27 -46.66
CA ALA A 201 -35.35 -12.27 -47.98
C ALA A 201 -34.66 -13.59 -48.35
N GLU A 202 -34.76 -13.95 -49.63
CA GLU A 202 -34.06 -15.08 -50.22
C GLU A 202 -33.13 -14.60 -51.32
N ARG A 203 -31.87 -15.07 -51.30
CA ARG A 203 -30.85 -14.82 -52.35
C ARG A 203 -30.79 -13.36 -52.81
N THR A 204 -30.79 -12.41 -51.87
CA THR A 204 -30.98 -10.98 -52.17
C THR A 204 -29.68 -10.20 -52.02
N ILE A 205 -29.47 -9.22 -52.90
CA ILE A 205 -28.37 -8.26 -52.84
C ILE A 205 -28.89 -6.96 -52.22
N ILE A 206 -28.35 -6.57 -51.06
CA ILE A 206 -28.67 -5.33 -50.37
C ILE A 206 -27.43 -4.43 -50.33
N LEU A 207 -27.53 -3.21 -50.86
CA LEU A 207 -26.40 -2.29 -51.03
C LEU A 207 -26.77 -0.88 -50.55
N GLY A 208 -25.86 -0.20 -49.85
CA GLY A 208 -25.98 1.25 -49.62
C GLY A 208 -27.20 1.66 -48.80
N SER A 209 -27.79 0.75 -48.00
CA SER A 209 -29.14 0.90 -47.45
C SER A 209 -29.11 1.13 -45.95
N SER A 210 -30.05 1.90 -45.41
CA SER A 210 -30.04 2.23 -43.99
C SER A 210 -31.40 2.19 -43.29
N ASN A 211 -31.35 1.99 -41.97
CA ASN A 211 -32.50 2.12 -41.10
C ASN A 211 -32.17 2.98 -39.88
N SER A 212 -33.06 3.90 -39.52
CA SER A 212 -33.01 4.66 -38.27
C SER A 212 -34.29 4.53 -37.43
N GLY A 213 -35.26 3.74 -37.90
CA GLY A 213 -36.51 3.48 -37.20
C GLY A 213 -36.41 2.28 -36.26
N THR A 214 -37.35 2.18 -35.32
CA THR A 214 -37.35 1.12 -34.30
C THR A 214 -37.99 -0.16 -34.80
N ILE A 215 -37.34 -1.30 -34.55
CA ILE A 215 -37.76 -2.62 -35.02
C ILE A 215 -38.04 -3.55 -33.84
N GLU A 216 -39.20 -4.22 -33.85
CA GLU A 216 -39.59 -5.21 -32.85
C GLU A 216 -40.21 -6.45 -33.51
N ALA A 217 -39.62 -7.62 -33.28
CA ALA A 217 -40.15 -8.92 -33.71
C ALA A 217 -39.53 -10.08 -32.90
N ASN A 218 -39.88 -11.33 -33.18
CA ASN A 218 -39.14 -12.47 -32.64
C ASN A 218 -37.76 -12.55 -33.31
N ASN A 219 -37.71 -12.38 -34.63
CA ASN A 219 -36.50 -12.31 -35.45
C ASN A 219 -36.39 -10.89 -36.02
N ALA A 220 -35.59 -10.04 -35.38
CA ALA A 220 -35.49 -8.63 -35.70
C ALA A 220 -34.11 -8.26 -36.26
N GLY A 221 -34.11 -7.54 -37.38
CA GLY A 221 -32.92 -6.95 -37.96
C GLY A 221 -33.11 -5.48 -38.30
N GLY A 222 -32.07 -4.67 -38.28
CA GLY A 222 -32.22 -3.25 -38.65
C GLY A 222 -32.55 -3.05 -40.13
N ILE A 223 -31.97 -3.85 -41.02
CA ILE A 223 -32.18 -3.73 -42.48
C ILE A 223 -33.19 -4.77 -42.96
N VAL A 224 -32.93 -6.04 -42.64
CA VAL A 224 -33.74 -7.19 -43.01
C VAL A 224 -33.97 -8.05 -41.78
N GLY A 225 -35.18 -8.58 -41.57
CA GLY A 225 -35.43 -9.45 -40.42
C GLY A 225 -34.58 -10.71 -40.48
N GLU A 226 -34.68 -11.46 -41.58
CA GLU A 226 -33.87 -12.64 -41.84
C GLU A 226 -33.57 -12.80 -43.34
N ILE A 227 -32.38 -13.32 -43.66
CA ILE A 227 -31.97 -13.58 -45.04
C ILE A 227 -31.32 -14.96 -45.21
N ARG A 228 -31.78 -15.70 -46.22
CA ARG A 228 -31.35 -17.08 -46.50
C ARG A 228 -30.81 -17.27 -47.91
N TYR A 229 -30.16 -18.43 -48.06
CA TYR A 229 -29.60 -19.01 -49.28
C TYR A 229 -28.34 -18.33 -49.84
N ASP A 230 -27.46 -19.18 -50.37
CA ASP A 230 -26.23 -18.77 -51.06
C ASP A 230 -26.52 -17.79 -52.20
N GLY A 231 -25.71 -16.73 -52.28
CA GLY A 231 -25.89 -15.61 -53.21
C GLY A 231 -26.35 -14.33 -52.50
N SER A 232 -26.99 -14.45 -51.33
CA SER A 232 -27.36 -13.30 -50.50
C SER A 232 -26.14 -12.49 -50.07
N THR A 233 -26.21 -11.17 -50.21
CA THR A 233 -25.10 -10.25 -49.89
C THR A 233 -25.64 -8.96 -49.27
N ILE A 234 -25.03 -8.47 -48.20
CA ILE A 234 -25.33 -7.15 -47.61
C ILE A 234 -24.06 -6.32 -47.56
N LYS A 235 -24.06 -5.15 -48.18
CA LYS A 235 -22.89 -4.25 -48.23
C LYS A 235 -23.24 -2.80 -47.97
N ASP A 236 -22.30 -2.08 -47.37
CA ASP A 236 -22.35 -0.63 -47.24
C ASP A 236 -23.69 -0.16 -46.62
N SER A 237 -24.18 -0.92 -45.64
CA SER A 237 -25.53 -0.77 -45.09
C SER A 237 -25.47 -0.63 -43.58
N ASP A 238 -26.29 0.28 -43.05
CA ASP A 238 -26.14 0.77 -41.68
C ASP A 238 -27.45 0.80 -40.91
N ASN A 239 -27.39 0.41 -39.63
CA ASN A 239 -28.50 0.57 -38.70
C ASN A 239 -28.18 1.58 -37.60
N LEU A 240 -29.09 2.53 -37.44
CA LEU A 240 -29.09 3.57 -36.42
C LEU A 240 -30.29 3.42 -35.46
N GLY A 241 -31.28 2.61 -35.83
CA GLY A 241 -32.52 2.42 -35.06
C GLY A 241 -32.39 1.33 -34.00
N ASP A 242 -33.15 1.47 -32.91
CA ASP A 242 -33.16 0.47 -31.83
C ASP A 242 -33.90 -0.81 -32.27
N ILE A 243 -33.34 -1.97 -31.89
CA ILE A 243 -33.81 -3.30 -32.27
C ILE A 243 -34.21 -4.09 -31.03
N THR A 244 -35.39 -4.71 -31.05
CA THR A 244 -35.87 -5.65 -30.03
C THR A 244 -36.26 -6.98 -30.69
N GLY A 245 -35.49 -8.05 -30.43
CA GLY A 245 -35.76 -9.41 -30.88
C GLY A 245 -36.21 -10.32 -29.75
N ASN A 246 -37.46 -10.78 -29.72
CA ASN A 246 -37.94 -11.70 -28.66
C ASN A 246 -37.35 -13.12 -28.77
N ASP A 247 -36.61 -13.42 -29.83
CA ASP A 247 -35.74 -14.59 -29.96
C ASP A 247 -34.35 -14.14 -30.45
N ASN A 248 -34.20 -13.84 -31.74
CA ASN A 248 -32.94 -13.44 -32.34
C ASN A 248 -32.95 -11.97 -32.76
N ALA A 249 -31.82 -11.28 -32.55
CA ALA A 249 -31.67 -9.88 -32.93
C ALA A 249 -30.31 -9.61 -33.56
N GLY A 250 -30.30 -8.82 -34.63
CA GLY A 250 -29.07 -8.28 -35.21
C GLY A 250 -29.22 -6.83 -35.63
N GLY A 251 -28.16 -6.04 -35.55
CA GLY A 251 -28.20 -4.66 -36.03
C GLY A 251 -28.52 -4.58 -37.52
N ILE A 252 -28.07 -5.54 -38.33
CA ILE A 252 -28.37 -5.61 -39.76
C ILE A 252 -29.42 -6.68 -40.06
N THR A 253 -29.25 -7.91 -39.53
CA THR A 253 -30.17 -9.04 -39.73
C THR A 253 -30.16 -10.00 -38.54
N SER A 254 -31.28 -10.65 -38.20
CA SER A 254 -31.28 -11.64 -37.10
C SER A 254 -30.53 -12.93 -37.49
N TYR A 255 -30.67 -13.34 -38.75
CA TYR A 255 -30.04 -14.54 -39.28
C TYR A 255 -29.53 -14.28 -40.70
N PHE A 256 -28.33 -14.80 -40.99
CA PHE A 256 -27.70 -14.69 -42.30
C PHE A 256 -27.15 -16.04 -42.77
N SER A 257 -27.67 -16.50 -43.89
CA SER A 257 -27.09 -17.59 -44.67
C SER A 257 -26.98 -17.14 -46.12
N GLY A 258 -25.76 -16.82 -46.55
CA GLY A 258 -25.48 -16.22 -47.85
C GLY A 258 -23.99 -16.23 -48.22
N THR A 259 -23.57 -15.24 -49.00
CA THR A 259 -22.17 -15.06 -49.38
C THR A 259 -21.40 -14.26 -48.33
N GLU A 260 -21.77 -13.00 -48.10
CA GLU A 260 -21.09 -12.15 -47.12
C GLU A 260 -21.95 -10.97 -46.62
N ILE A 261 -21.67 -10.53 -45.39
CA ILE A 261 -22.00 -9.19 -44.89
C ILE A 261 -20.68 -8.39 -44.88
N ARG A 262 -20.63 -7.22 -45.49
CA ARG A 262 -19.39 -6.44 -45.60
C ARG A 262 -19.60 -4.94 -45.42
N ASN A 263 -18.68 -4.30 -44.69
CA ASN A 263 -18.67 -2.85 -44.50
C ASN A 263 -20.03 -2.33 -44.01
N THR A 264 -20.52 -2.93 -42.93
CA THR A 264 -21.82 -2.57 -42.33
C THR A 264 -21.60 -2.07 -40.91
N SER A 265 -22.47 -1.20 -40.43
CA SER A 265 -22.39 -0.72 -39.06
C SER A 265 -23.72 -0.71 -38.32
N ASN A 266 -23.64 -0.88 -37.01
CA ASN A 266 -24.75 -0.70 -36.10
C ASN A 266 -24.40 0.34 -35.02
N THR A 267 -25.29 1.30 -34.82
CA THR A 267 -25.23 2.28 -33.71
C THR A 267 -26.48 2.23 -32.83
N GLY A 268 -27.57 1.64 -33.32
CA GLY A 268 -28.80 1.44 -32.56
C GLY A 268 -28.62 0.42 -31.43
N LYS A 269 -29.36 0.59 -30.33
CA LYS A 269 -29.31 -0.36 -29.22
C LYS A 269 -30.01 -1.64 -29.60
N ILE A 270 -29.49 -2.77 -29.15
CA ILE A 270 -30.06 -4.08 -29.44
C ILE A 270 -30.43 -4.76 -28.13
N LYS A 271 -31.68 -5.21 -28.04
CA LYS A 271 -32.16 -6.11 -27.01
C LYS A 271 -32.62 -7.41 -27.66
N GLY A 272 -32.20 -8.56 -27.15
CA GLY A 272 -32.82 -9.82 -27.55
C GLY A 272 -32.77 -10.93 -26.50
N SER A 273 -33.40 -12.07 -26.77
CA SER A 273 -33.57 -13.13 -25.75
C SER A 273 -32.73 -14.38 -25.99
N ASN A 274 -32.21 -14.62 -27.19
CA ASN A 274 -31.47 -15.83 -27.51
C ASN A 274 -30.14 -15.54 -28.20
N LEU A 275 -30.12 -15.30 -29.52
CA LEU A 275 -28.89 -15.03 -30.27
C LEU A 275 -28.87 -13.56 -30.68
N VAL A 276 -27.98 -12.79 -30.07
CA VAL A 276 -27.92 -11.34 -30.26
C VAL A 276 -26.54 -10.92 -30.76
N GLY A 277 -26.51 -10.25 -31.92
CA GLY A 277 -25.27 -9.70 -32.47
C GLY A 277 -25.39 -8.23 -32.84
N GLY A 278 -24.31 -7.46 -32.68
CA GLY A 278 -24.30 -6.07 -33.13
C GLY A 278 -24.54 -5.93 -34.63
N ILE A 279 -24.14 -6.91 -35.45
CA ILE A 279 -24.40 -6.95 -36.89
C ILE A 279 -25.42 -8.05 -37.21
N VAL A 280 -25.21 -9.27 -36.68
CA VAL A 280 -26.07 -10.42 -36.97
C VAL A 280 -26.32 -11.32 -35.77
N GLY A 281 -27.56 -11.74 -35.52
CA GLY A 281 -27.85 -12.67 -34.43
C GLY A 281 -27.12 -14.01 -34.61
N SER A 282 -27.29 -14.66 -35.76
CA SER A 282 -26.59 -15.90 -36.12
C SER A 282 -26.20 -15.94 -37.60
N SER A 283 -24.96 -16.33 -37.89
CA SER A 283 -24.46 -16.40 -39.27
C SER A 283 -23.80 -17.75 -39.59
N SER A 284 -24.07 -18.22 -40.81
CA SER A 284 -23.34 -19.32 -41.46
C SER A 284 -22.48 -18.84 -42.63
N SER A 285 -22.15 -17.55 -42.66
CA SER A 285 -21.33 -16.94 -43.72
C SER A 285 -20.41 -15.85 -43.18
N SER A 286 -19.53 -15.35 -44.04
CA SER A 286 -18.48 -14.41 -43.63
C SER A 286 -19.01 -13.01 -43.35
N ILE A 287 -18.42 -12.35 -42.35
CA ILE A 287 -18.70 -10.96 -41.95
C ILE A 287 -17.38 -10.19 -41.99
N ILE A 288 -17.35 -9.08 -42.71
CA ILE A 288 -16.10 -8.42 -43.08
C ILE A 288 -16.22 -6.92 -42.84
N ASP A 289 -15.18 -6.31 -42.27
CA ASP A 289 -15.04 -4.87 -42.08
C ASP A 289 -16.26 -4.22 -41.40
N SER A 290 -16.92 -4.93 -40.47
CA SER A 290 -18.18 -4.48 -39.88
C SER A 290 -18.00 -4.02 -38.44
N VAL A 291 -18.81 -3.04 -38.02
CA VAL A 291 -18.59 -2.30 -36.78
C VAL A 291 -19.85 -2.20 -35.95
N ASN A 292 -19.77 -2.60 -34.68
CA ASN A 292 -20.82 -2.31 -33.71
C ASN A 292 -20.40 -1.22 -32.72
N LYS A 293 -21.29 -0.24 -32.57
CA LYS A 293 -21.23 0.87 -31.62
C LYS A 293 -22.50 0.94 -30.76
N GLY A 294 -23.52 0.12 -31.06
CA GLY A 294 -24.75 0.03 -30.30
C GLY A 294 -24.62 -0.89 -29.09
N ILE A 295 -25.14 -0.46 -27.94
CA ILE A 295 -25.18 -1.28 -26.72
C ILE A 295 -26.01 -2.54 -26.95
N ILE A 296 -25.54 -3.68 -26.46
CA ILE A 296 -26.21 -4.97 -26.58
C ILE A 296 -26.66 -5.46 -25.20
N THR A 297 -27.92 -5.88 -25.10
CA THR A 297 -28.48 -6.60 -23.95
C THR A 297 -29.11 -7.91 -24.43
N SER A 298 -28.72 -9.05 -23.84
CA SER A 298 -29.22 -10.38 -24.24
C SER A 298 -29.53 -11.30 -23.06
N ASP A 299 -30.60 -12.09 -23.16
CA ASP A 299 -30.91 -13.11 -22.14
C ASP A 299 -30.13 -14.44 -22.37
N SER A 300 -29.29 -14.55 -23.41
CA SER A 300 -28.43 -15.73 -23.63
C SER A 300 -27.08 -15.40 -24.28
N ASP A 301 -26.95 -15.57 -25.60
CA ASP A 301 -25.69 -15.48 -26.31
C ASP A 301 -25.58 -14.09 -26.95
N ALA A 302 -24.47 -13.40 -26.71
CA ALA A 302 -24.26 -12.06 -27.22
C ALA A 302 -22.85 -11.88 -27.78
N GLY A 303 -22.78 -11.30 -28.98
CA GLY A 303 -21.51 -10.86 -29.57
C GLY A 303 -21.60 -9.46 -30.15
N GLY A 304 -20.51 -8.70 -30.05
CA GLY A 304 -20.48 -7.36 -30.63
C GLY A 304 -20.66 -7.37 -32.15
N ILE A 305 -20.27 -8.44 -32.85
CA ILE A 305 -20.54 -8.62 -34.28
C ILE A 305 -21.61 -9.69 -34.51
N ALA A 306 -21.44 -10.87 -33.92
CA ALA A 306 -22.37 -11.98 -34.10
C ALA A 306 -22.75 -12.66 -32.77
N GLY A 307 -24.02 -12.96 -32.53
CA GLY A 307 -24.39 -13.84 -31.41
C GLY A 307 -23.76 -15.23 -31.58
N ARG A 308 -23.86 -15.78 -32.79
CA ARG A 308 -23.30 -17.08 -33.15
C ARG A 308 -22.70 -17.11 -34.55
N LEU A 309 -21.54 -17.76 -34.71
CA LEU A 309 -20.89 -18.01 -36.00
C LEU A 309 -20.56 -19.49 -36.18
N THR A 310 -20.97 -20.08 -37.30
CA THR A 310 -20.79 -21.52 -37.59
C THR A 310 -20.50 -21.80 -39.08
N ASN A 311 -20.32 -23.08 -39.43
CA ASN A 311 -20.20 -23.60 -40.80
C ASN A 311 -18.99 -23.05 -41.58
N SER A 312 -17.80 -23.08 -40.97
CA SER A 312 -16.55 -22.63 -41.59
C SER A 312 -16.57 -21.15 -42.02
N SER A 313 -17.30 -20.33 -41.26
CA SER A 313 -17.46 -18.91 -41.55
C SER A 313 -16.33 -18.08 -40.95
N THR A 314 -16.14 -16.87 -41.46
CA THR A 314 -15.06 -15.99 -40.98
C THR A 314 -15.58 -14.61 -40.57
N ILE A 315 -15.08 -14.07 -39.45
CA ILE A 315 -15.14 -12.63 -39.14
C ILE A 315 -13.75 -12.04 -39.40
N ILE A 316 -13.67 -11.00 -40.23
CA ILE A 316 -12.42 -10.32 -40.62
C ILE A 316 -12.57 -8.81 -40.48
N GLY A 317 -11.53 -8.10 -40.02
CA GLY A 317 -11.48 -6.64 -40.09
C GLY A 317 -12.55 -5.94 -39.25
N SER A 318 -13.18 -6.66 -38.31
CA SER A 318 -14.41 -6.21 -37.66
C SER A 318 -14.13 -5.81 -36.21
N ARG A 319 -14.96 -4.92 -35.66
CA ARG A 319 -14.74 -4.42 -34.30
C ARG A 319 -16.00 -4.07 -33.55
N ASN A 320 -15.93 -4.25 -32.24
CA ASN A 320 -16.95 -3.79 -31.30
C ASN A 320 -16.37 -2.72 -30.39
N THR A 321 -17.08 -1.60 -30.25
CA THR A 321 -16.73 -0.54 -29.30
C THR A 321 -17.83 -0.31 -28.27
N ALA A 322 -18.89 -1.12 -28.28
CA ALA A 322 -20.04 -0.94 -27.41
C ALA A 322 -20.08 -1.97 -26.28
N THR A 323 -20.63 -1.57 -25.14
CA THR A 323 -20.84 -2.48 -24.02
C THR A 323 -21.83 -3.60 -24.38
N ILE A 324 -21.51 -4.81 -23.93
CA ILE A 324 -22.35 -6.00 -24.05
C ILE A 324 -22.73 -6.47 -22.65
N GLN A 325 -24.03 -6.65 -22.41
CA GLN A 325 -24.57 -7.22 -21.18
C GLN A 325 -25.37 -8.48 -21.54
N THR A 326 -25.06 -9.62 -20.93
CA THR A 326 -25.73 -10.87 -21.28
C THR A 326 -25.85 -11.86 -20.12
N ASP A 327 -26.84 -12.76 -20.17
CA ASP A 327 -27.03 -13.70 -19.06
C ASP A 327 -26.16 -14.97 -19.18
N ARG A 328 -25.70 -15.31 -20.40
CA ARG A 328 -25.03 -16.59 -20.69
C ARG A 328 -23.64 -16.48 -21.31
N TYR A 329 -23.54 -16.31 -22.63
CA TYR A 329 -22.27 -16.33 -23.35
C TYR A 329 -21.98 -14.95 -23.93
N GLY A 330 -21.12 -14.19 -23.26
CA GLY A 330 -20.70 -12.86 -23.71
C GLY A 330 -19.36 -12.91 -24.43
N GLY A 331 -19.31 -12.44 -25.67
CA GLY A 331 -18.06 -12.22 -26.39
C GLY A 331 -17.99 -10.84 -27.01
N GLY A 332 -16.85 -10.15 -26.94
CA GLY A 332 -16.71 -8.84 -27.55
C GLY A 332 -16.95 -8.83 -29.06
N ILE A 333 -16.62 -9.91 -29.77
CA ILE A 333 -16.92 -10.10 -31.20
C ILE A 333 -18.01 -11.14 -31.42
N VAL A 334 -17.92 -12.32 -30.77
CA VAL A 334 -18.89 -13.41 -30.94
C VAL A 334 -19.30 -14.08 -29.64
N GLY A 335 -20.58 -14.35 -29.42
CA GLY A 335 -21.01 -15.14 -28.25
C GLY A 335 -20.50 -16.59 -28.32
N TYR A 336 -20.79 -17.27 -29.43
CA TYR A 336 -20.34 -18.64 -29.70
C TYR A 336 -19.67 -18.78 -31.08
N LEU A 337 -18.43 -19.27 -31.10
CA LEU A 337 -17.67 -19.60 -32.31
C LEU A 337 -17.53 -21.11 -32.49
N GLY A 338 -18.10 -21.67 -33.56
CA GLY A 338 -18.13 -23.13 -33.77
C GLY A 338 -17.87 -23.58 -35.20
N ASN A 339 -17.72 -24.90 -35.38
CA ASN A 339 -17.69 -25.58 -36.68
C ASN A 339 -16.64 -25.05 -37.65
N SER A 340 -15.37 -25.06 -37.25
CA SER A 340 -14.21 -24.65 -38.08
C SER A 340 -14.25 -23.20 -38.54
N SER A 341 -14.95 -22.35 -37.79
CA SER A 341 -15.04 -20.92 -38.06
C SER A 341 -13.79 -20.18 -37.57
N ILE A 342 -13.57 -18.98 -38.09
CA ILE A 342 -12.35 -18.20 -37.84
C ILE A 342 -12.72 -16.75 -37.48
N ILE A 343 -12.08 -16.20 -36.45
CA ILE A 343 -12.02 -14.75 -36.25
C ILE A 343 -10.59 -14.31 -36.49
N THR A 344 -10.43 -13.28 -37.31
CA THR A 344 -9.11 -12.74 -37.62
C THR A 344 -9.11 -11.23 -37.82
N ASP A 345 -7.99 -10.59 -37.52
CA ASP A 345 -7.76 -9.16 -37.81
C ASP A 345 -8.90 -8.28 -37.25
N SER A 346 -9.32 -8.56 -36.02
CA SER A 346 -10.53 -7.99 -35.40
C SER A 346 -10.27 -7.67 -33.93
N TYR A 347 -10.98 -6.70 -33.36
CA TYR A 347 -10.74 -6.30 -31.97
C TYR A 347 -11.99 -5.87 -31.22
N ASN A 348 -11.95 -6.01 -29.90
CA ASN A 348 -12.98 -5.50 -29.02
C ASN A 348 -12.43 -4.41 -28.10
N ASN A 349 -13.17 -3.31 -28.00
CA ASN A 349 -12.95 -2.23 -27.03
C ASN A 349 -14.17 -2.02 -26.11
N GLY A 350 -15.30 -2.65 -26.39
CA GLY A 350 -16.48 -2.54 -25.54
C GLY A 350 -16.42 -3.47 -24.32
N ASN A 351 -16.82 -2.98 -23.16
CA ASN A 351 -16.86 -3.82 -21.96
C ASN A 351 -17.85 -4.98 -22.10
N ILE A 352 -17.52 -6.15 -21.58
CA ILE A 352 -18.39 -7.34 -21.59
C ILE A 352 -18.74 -7.71 -20.16
N ILE A 353 -20.04 -7.75 -19.88
CA ILE A 353 -20.60 -8.17 -18.60
C ILE A 353 -21.51 -9.37 -18.87
N SER A 354 -21.17 -10.51 -18.28
CA SER A 354 -21.95 -11.75 -18.42
C SER A 354 -22.28 -12.36 -17.07
N ASP A 355 -23.54 -12.78 -16.87
CA ASP A 355 -23.95 -13.47 -15.64
C ASP A 355 -23.41 -14.90 -15.54
N LEU A 356 -22.88 -15.48 -16.62
CA LEU A 356 -22.28 -16.81 -16.62
C LEU A 356 -20.81 -16.78 -17.05
N ILE A 357 -20.52 -16.58 -18.34
CA ILE A 357 -19.14 -16.56 -18.87
C ILE A 357 -18.93 -15.40 -19.85
N ALA A 358 -17.74 -14.80 -19.80
CA ALA A 358 -17.38 -13.64 -20.64
C ALA A 358 -15.98 -13.78 -21.26
N GLY A 359 -15.85 -13.49 -22.56
CA GLY A 359 -14.57 -13.40 -23.23
C GLY A 359 -14.41 -12.11 -24.03
N GLY A 360 -13.19 -11.57 -24.09
CA GLY A 360 -12.93 -10.32 -24.80
C GLY A 360 -13.20 -10.39 -26.31
N ILE A 361 -13.00 -11.55 -26.93
CA ILE A 361 -13.30 -11.77 -28.36
C ILE A 361 -14.46 -12.76 -28.53
N ALA A 362 -14.39 -13.92 -27.88
CA ALA A 362 -15.42 -14.96 -27.96
C ALA A 362 -15.88 -15.40 -26.57
N GLY A 363 -17.18 -15.63 -26.36
CA GLY A 363 -17.64 -16.29 -25.13
C GLY A 363 -17.17 -17.75 -25.08
N ILE A 364 -17.55 -18.53 -26.10
CA ILE A 364 -17.10 -19.91 -26.30
C ILE A 364 -16.40 -20.04 -27.65
N LEU A 365 -15.29 -20.78 -27.63
CA LEU A 365 -14.54 -21.19 -28.80
C LEU A 365 -14.54 -22.73 -28.89
N TYR A 366 -15.08 -23.30 -29.97
CA TYR A 366 -15.17 -24.76 -30.16
C TYR A 366 -14.82 -25.18 -31.59
N ASN A 367 -13.86 -26.10 -31.76
CA ASN A 367 -13.37 -26.58 -33.06
C ASN A 367 -13.14 -25.43 -34.06
N SER A 368 -12.56 -24.32 -33.63
CA SER A 368 -12.48 -23.06 -34.39
C SER A 368 -11.18 -22.30 -34.07
N THR A 369 -10.90 -21.20 -34.77
CA THR A 369 -9.66 -20.43 -34.59
C THR A 369 -9.93 -18.95 -34.31
N ILE A 370 -9.20 -18.39 -33.33
CA ILE A 370 -9.06 -16.95 -33.13
C ILE A 370 -7.59 -16.60 -33.37
N GLN A 371 -7.33 -15.62 -34.24
CA GLN A 371 -5.96 -15.18 -34.54
C GLN A 371 -5.86 -13.70 -34.84
N ARG A 372 -4.74 -13.03 -34.54
CA ARG A 372 -4.54 -11.61 -34.89
C ARG A 372 -5.69 -10.74 -34.36
N THR A 373 -6.00 -10.91 -33.09
CA THR A 373 -7.10 -10.19 -32.41
C THR A 373 -6.64 -9.60 -31.10
N TYR A 374 -7.35 -8.57 -30.63
CA TYR A 374 -7.04 -8.02 -29.32
C TYR A 374 -8.27 -7.46 -28.60
N ASN A 375 -8.19 -7.49 -27.27
CA ASN A 375 -9.20 -6.94 -26.38
C ASN A 375 -8.62 -5.82 -25.52
N THR A 376 -9.29 -4.68 -25.51
CA THR A 376 -9.00 -3.53 -24.64
C THR A 376 -10.13 -3.25 -23.65
N GLY A 377 -11.34 -3.78 -23.88
CA GLY A 377 -12.49 -3.59 -23.00
C GLY A 377 -12.45 -4.49 -21.76
N ASP A 378 -13.05 -4.03 -20.66
CA ASP A 378 -13.08 -4.80 -19.42
C ASP A 378 -14.07 -5.97 -19.50
N ILE A 379 -13.76 -7.05 -18.79
CA ILE A 379 -14.48 -8.31 -18.85
C ILE A 379 -14.92 -8.72 -17.44
N GLU A 380 -16.22 -8.97 -17.28
CA GLU A 380 -16.81 -9.48 -16.04
C GLU A 380 -17.65 -10.74 -16.32
N GLY A 381 -17.17 -11.89 -15.87
CA GLY A 381 -17.88 -13.19 -15.91
C GLY A 381 -18.34 -13.61 -14.52
N ASN A 382 -19.58 -13.28 -14.16
CA ASN A 382 -20.11 -13.35 -12.79
C ASN A 382 -20.52 -14.75 -12.31
N GLY A 383 -20.74 -15.70 -13.22
CA GLY A 383 -21.24 -17.02 -12.84
C GLY A 383 -20.17 -18.09 -12.83
N HIS A 384 -19.15 -17.98 -13.69
CA HIS A 384 -18.15 -19.03 -13.84
C HIS A 384 -16.75 -18.57 -14.22
N SER A 385 -16.52 -18.30 -15.51
CA SER A 385 -15.19 -18.05 -16.06
C SER A 385 -15.15 -16.78 -16.90
N ALA A 386 -13.97 -16.17 -16.92
CA ALA A 386 -13.68 -15.05 -17.82
C ALA A 386 -12.29 -15.20 -18.43
N GLY A 387 -12.12 -14.74 -19.67
CA GLY A 387 -10.79 -14.63 -20.24
C GLY A 387 -10.63 -13.55 -21.28
N GLY A 388 -9.43 -12.97 -21.35
CA GLY A 388 -9.15 -11.79 -22.18
C GLY A 388 -9.45 -11.98 -23.66
N ILE A 389 -9.35 -13.21 -24.19
CA ILE A 389 -9.74 -13.54 -25.56
C ILE A 389 -10.98 -14.45 -25.56
N THR A 390 -10.99 -15.52 -24.76
CA THR A 390 -12.15 -16.40 -24.62
C THR A 390 -12.43 -16.82 -23.18
N ALA A 391 -13.69 -17.03 -22.84
CA ALA A 391 -14.02 -17.62 -21.54
C ALA A 391 -13.74 -19.13 -21.51
N SER A 392 -13.93 -19.81 -22.65
CA SER A 392 -13.71 -21.26 -22.81
C SER A 392 -13.14 -21.60 -24.18
N ASN A 393 -11.92 -22.15 -24.19
CA ASN A 393 -11.24 -22.70 -25.36
C ASN A 393 -11.42 -24.23 -25.40
N GLY A 394 -12.48 -24.69 -26.04
CA GLY A 394 -12.83 -26.12 -26.12
C GLY A 394 -12.00 -26.91 -27.14
N SER A 395 -12.12 -28.23 -27.13
CA SER A 395 -11.31 -29.15 -27.94
C SER A 395 -11.21 -28.78 -29.44
N ASN A 396 -10.06 -29.11 -30.05
CA ASN A 396 -9.71 -28.82 -31.46
C ASN A 396 -9.68 -27.34 -31.84
N SER A 397 -9.64 -26.44 -30.86
CA SER A 397 -9.59 -25.01 -31.10
C SER A 397 -8.17 -24.45 -31.05
N LYS A 398 -8.00 -23.21 -31.54
CA LYS A 398 -6.72 -22.51 -31.54
C LYS A 398 -6.90 -21.04 -31.24
N ILE A 399 -6.08 -20.52 -30.34
CA ILE A 399 -5.89 -19.08 -30.12
C ILE A 399 -4.45 -18.76 -30.45
N GLN A 400 -4.22 -17.76 -31.31
CA GLN A 400 -2.86 -17.34 -31.62
C GLN A 400 -2.68 -15.87 -31.94
N ASP A 401 -1.45 -15.36 -31.78
CA ASP A 401 -1.05 -14.02 -32.20
C ASP A 401 -2.07 -12.96 -31.75
N SER A 402 -2.46 -13.01 -30.48
CA SER A 402 -3.58 -12.23 -29.93
C SER A 402 -3.28 -11.79 -28.51
N TYR A 403 -3.89 -10.71 -28.03
CA TYR A 403 -3.59 -10.19 -26.71
C TYR A 403 -4.76 -9.53 -25.99
N ASN A 404 -4.61 -9.39 -24.69
CA ASN A 404 -5.55 -8.69 -23.83
C ASN A 404 -4.84 -7.62 -23.00
N ILE A 405 -5.44 -6.44 -22.94
CA ILE A 405 -5.05 -5.39 -21.98
C ILE A 405 -6.20 -4.98 -21.04
N GLY A 406 -7.45 -5.36 -21.36
CA GLY A 406 -8.61 -5.07 -20.53
C GLY A 406 -8.59 -5.83 -19.21
N TYR A 407 -9.19 -5.27 -18.17
CA TYR A 407 -9.28 -5.91 -16.86
C TYR A 407 -10.18 -7.16 -16.94
N ILE A 408 -9.85 -8.21 -16.17
CA ILE A 408 -10.60 -9.46 -16.15
C ILE A 408 -11.07 -9.76 -14.74
N LYS A 409 -12.38 -9.90 -14.58
CA LYS A 409 -13.03 -10.40 -13.36
C LYS A 409 -13.80 -11.68 -13.65
N ALA A 410 -13.53 -12.73 -12.88
CA ALA A 410 -14.31 -13.97 -12.92
C ALA A 410 -14.76 -14.44 -11.54
N GLN A 411 -15.83 -15.23 -11.51
CA GLN A 411 -16.27 -15.91 -10.28
C GLN A 411 -15.30 -17.01 -9.84
N TYR A 412 -14.89 -17.90 -10.76
CA TYR A 412 -14.02 -19.04 -10.47
C TYR A 412 -12.74 -19.01 -11.32
N ASN A 413 -12.86 -19.09 -12.65
CA ASN A 413 -11.71 -19.32 -13.53
C ASN A 413 -11.40 -18.06 -14.34
N ALA A 414 -10.29 -17.39 -14.04
CA ALA A 414 -9.86 -16.19 -14.74
C ALA A 414 -8.49 -16.39 -15.39
N GLY A 415 -8.42 -16.21 -16.70
CA GLY A 415 -7.18 -16.28 -17.45
C GLY A 415 -6.98 -15.08 -18.35
N GLY A 416 -5.77 -14.55 -18.41
CA GLY A 416 -5.45 -13.40 -19.26
C GLY A 416 -5.83 -13.58 -20.74
N ILE A 417 -5.86 -14.83 -21.22
CA ILE A 417 -6.27 -15.19 -22.58
C ILE A 417 -7.50 -16.10 -22.56
N ALA A 418 -7.46 -17.17 -21.76
CA ALA A 418 -8.54 -18.15 -21.68
C ALA A 418 -8.95 -18.43 -20.23
N GLY A 419 -10.24 -18.29 -19.91
CA GLY A 419 -10.76 -18.71 -18.60
C GLY A 419 -10.57 -20.21 -18.36
N THR A 420 -11.02 -21.03 -19.31
CA THR A 420 -10.71 -22.47 -19.35
C THR A 420 -10.09 -22.89 -20.67
N ASN A 421 -9.12 -23.79 -20.64
CA ASN A 421 -8.44 -24.29 -21.83
C ASN A 421 -8.44 -25.82 -21.94
N GLU A 422 -8.84 -26.30 -23.10
CA GLU A 422 -8.80 -27.70 -23.55
C GLU A 422 -8.08 -27.84 -24.90
N ALA A 423 -7.44 -26.76 -25.40
CA ALA A 423 -6.85 -26.75 -26.74
C ALA A 423 -5.56 -25.92 -26.83
N HIS A 424 -5.25 -25.40 -28.02
CA HIS A 424 -3.97 -24.74 -28.33
C HIS A 424 -4.02 -23.23 -28.07
N ILE A 425 -3.01 -22.71 -27.38
CA ILE A 425 -2.78 -21.27 -27.19
C ILE A 425 -1.32 -20.96 -27.50
N LYS A 426 -1.07 -20.12 -28.50
CA LYS A 426 0.29 -19.84 -28.97
C LYS A 426 0.50 -18.35 -29.21
N ASN A 427 1.65 -17.79 -28.84
CA ASN A 427 2.03 -16.41 -29.21
C ASN A 427 0.96 -15.41 -28.76
N THR A 428 0.62 -15.43 -27.48
CA THR A 428 -0.35 -14.49 -26.92
C THR A 428 0.23 -13.75 -25.75
N TYR A 429 -0.35 -12.61 -25.40
CA TYR A 429 0.05 -11.94 -24.16
C TYR A 429 -1.08 -11.23 -23.43
N ASN A 430 -0.93 -11.12 -22.12
CA ASN A 430 -1.87 -10.44 -21.24
C ASN A 430 -1.16 -9.37 -20.41
N ILE A 431 -1.72 -8.17 -20.46
CA ILE A 431 -1.29 -7.01 -19.66
C ILE A 431 -2.37 -6.66 -18.64
N GLY A 432 -3.64 -6.96 -18.96
CA GLY A 432 -4.76 -6.64 -18.09
C GLY A 432 -4.71 -7.39 -16.76
N ASP A 433 -5.06 -6.67 -15.69
CA ASP A 433 -5.13 -7.25 -14.36
C ASP A 433 -6.24 -8.29 -14.24
N ILE A 434 -5.99 -9.30 -13.41
CA ILE A 434 -6.88 -10.44 -13.22
C ILE A 434 -7.38 -10.48 -11.79
N TYR A 435 -8.69 -10.63 -11.63
CA TYR A 435 -9.36 -10.74 -10.34
C TYR A 435 -10.32 -11.93 -10.31
N VAL A 436 -10.23 -12.72 -9.24
CA VAL A 436 -11.13 -13.85 -8.98
C VAL A 436 -11.87 -13.60 -7.68
N VAL A 437 -13.20 -13.66 -7.72
CA VAL A 437 -14.07 -13.39 -6.56
C VAL A 437 -14.06 -14.54 -5.54
N SER A 438 -13.97 -15.79 -6.01
CA SER A 438 -14.00 -16.97 -5.15
C SER A 438 -12.90 -16.94 -4.08
N MET A 439 -13.27 -17.36 -2.86
CA MET A 439 -12.36 -17.49 -1.71
C MET A 439 -11.31 -18.61 -1.88
N TYR A 440 -11.39 -19.39 -2.95
CA TYR A 440 -10.41 -20.41 -3.33
C TYR A 440 -9.83 -20.14 -4.73
N PRO A 441 -9.15 -19.01 -4.97
CA PRO A 441 -8.82 -18.51 -6.32
C PRO A 441 -7.61 -19.24 -6.92
N ARG A 442 -7.67 -20.57 -7.00
CA ARG A 442 -6.57 -21.38 -7.55
C ARG A 442 -6.59 -21.47 -9.08
N ASP A 443 -7.71 -21.06 -9.70
CA ASP A 443 -7.91 -20.99 -11.15
C ASP A 443 -7.69 -19.57 -11.70
N ARG A 444 -6.70 -18.87 -11.15
CA ARG A 444 -6.18 -17.56 -11.61
C ARG A 444 -4.83 -17.79 -12.29
N GLY A 445 -4.74 -17.47 -13.58
CA GLY A 445 -3.46 -17.57 -14.31
C GLY A 445 -3.27 -16.43 -15.30
N GLY A 446 -2.02 -15.99 -15.45
CA GLY A 446 -1.67 -14.88 -16.34
C GLY A 446 -2.06 -15.09 -17.80
N ILE A 447 -2.20 -16.35 -18.25
CA ILE A 447 -2.66 -16.73 -19.60
C ILE A 447 -3.93 -17.59 -19.51
N VAL A 448 -3.91 -18.64 -18.69
CA VAL A 448 -5.00 -19.61 -18.57
C VAL A 448 -5.46 -19.72 -17.12
N GLY A 449 -6.76 -19.60 -16.87
CA GLY A 449 -7.35 -19.81 -15.54
C GLY A 449 -7.29 -21.28 -15.12
N GLU A 450 -7.95 -22.17 -15.86
CA GLU A 450 -7.90 -23.62 -15.66
C GLU A 450 -7.55 -24.35 -16.97
N ASN A 451 -6.54 -25.23 -16.94
CA ASN A 451 -6.16 -26.07 -18.07
C ASN A 451 -6.58 -27.53 -17.84
N LYS A 452 -7.49 -28.05 -18.67
CA LYS A 452 -8.25 -29.28 -18.38
C LYS A 452 -7.74 -30.55 -19.06
N GLU A 453 -6.97 -30.48 -20.14
CA GLU A 453 -6.59 -31.66 -20.93
C GLU A 453 -5.09 -32.01 -20.91
N SER A 454 -4.82 -33.32 -20.91
CA SER A 454 -3.53 -33.92 -21.22
C SER A 454 -3.30 -33.89 -22.74
N GLY A 455 -2.56 -32.90 -23.25
CA GLY A 455 -2.30 -32.73 -24.68
C GLY A 455 -2.49 -31.30 -25.21
N THR A 456 -2.99 -30.38 -24.38
CA THR A 456 -3.03 -28.95 -24.69
C THR A 456 -1.62 -28.41 -24.93
N GLN A 457 -1.44 -27.59 -25.95
CA GLN A 457 -0.18 -26.88 -26.17
C GLN A 457 -0.37 -25.41 -25.85
N VAL A 458 0.15 -24.99 -24.70
CA VAL A 458 0.39 -23.59 -24.36
C VAL A 458 1.84 -23.32 -24.72
N ILE A 459 2.10 -22.41 -25.66
CA ILE A 459 3.45 -22.17 -26.20
C ILE A 459 3.70 -20.67 -26.40
N ASN A 460 4.83 -20.17 -25.91
CA ASN A 460 5.33 -18.83 -26.20
C ASN A 460 4.31 -17.72 -25.86
N ASN A 461 3.78 -17.75 -24.64
CA ASN A 461 2.82 -16.75 -24.17
C ASN A 461 3.41 -15.90 -23.05
N TYR A 462 3.04 -14.63 -22.97
CA TYR A 462 3.67 -13.65 -22.07
C TYR A 462 2.63 -12.98 -21.18
N TYR A 463 2.92 -12.77 -19.91
CA TYR A 463 1.98 -12.09 -19.02
C TYR A 463 2.70 -11.16 -18.06
N LEU A 464 1.99 -10.11 -17.64
CA LEU A 464 2.51 -9.16 -16.67
C LEU A 464 2.90 -9.88 -15.38
N ASN A 465 4.08 -9.55 -14.86
CA ASN A 465 4.69 -10.19 -13.69
C ASN A 465 4.01 -9.88 -12.34
N THR A 466 2.72 -9.57 -12.36
CA THR A 466 1.82 -9.47 -11.20
C THR A 466 1.26 -10.82 -10.77
N GLU A 467 1.23 -11.80 -11.69
CA GLU A 467 0.69 -13.14 -11.45
C GLU A 467 1.72 -14.15 -10.94
N SER A 468 1.25 -15.09 -10.11
CA SER A 468 2.10 -16.17 -9.58
C SER A 468 2.50 -17.19 -10.64
N TYR A 469 1.59 -17.53 -11.55
CA TYR A 469 1.77 -18.52 -12.61
C TYR A 469 1.02 -18.11 -13.88
N GLY A 470 1.49 -18.55 -15.04
CA GLY A 470 0.80 -18.32 -16.31
C GLY A 470 -0.43 -19.23 -16.50
N ILE A 471 -0.41 -20.41 -15.89
CA ILE A 471 -1.51 -21.40 -15.91
C ILE A 471 -1.95 -21.69 -14.48
N GLY A 472 -3.23 -21.45 -14.17
CA GLY A 472 -3.83 -21.81 -12.88
C GLY A 472 -4.13 -23.31 -12.73
N SER A 473 -4.57 -23.73 -11.54
CA SER A 473 -4.81 -25.14 -11.23
C SER A 473 -5.92 -25.34 -10.18
N SER A 474 -6.91 -26.18 -10.48
CA SER A 474 -8.00 -26.48 -9.55
C SER A 474 -7.60 -27.49 -8.45
N THR A 475 -6.48 -28.20 -8.60
CA THR A 475 -6.07 -29.30 -7.71
C THR A 475 -4.67 -29.14 -7.07
N GLY A 476 -3.90 -28.12 -7.43
CA GLY A 476 -2.51 -27.96 -6.98
C GLY A 476 -1.92 -26.56 -7.18
N MET A 477 -0.58 -26.51 -7.32
CA MET A 477 0.12 -25.29 -7.77
C MET A 477 -0.09 -25.12 -9.27
N GLY A 478 -0.13 -23.86 -9.72
CA GLY A 478 -0.13 -23.53 -11.14
C GLY A 478 1.18 -23.94 -11.84
N SER A 479 1.25 -23.69 -13.15
CA SER A 479 2.40 -23.99 -13.99
C SER A 479 2.77 -22.77 -14.82
N ASP A 480 4.06 -22.65 -15.16
CA ASP A 480 4.55 -21.69 -16.15
C ASP A 480 4.90 -22.36 -17.49
N GLU A 481 4.58 -23.64 -17.67
CA GLU A 481 4.86 -24.36 -18.92
C GLU A 481 4.25 -23.64 -20.13
N GLY A 482 5.12 -23.20 -21.05
CA GLY A 482 4.69 -22.47 -22.24
C GLY A 482 4.34 -21.00 -22.04
N THR A 483 4.61 -20.46 -20.85
CA THR A 483 4.33 -19.07 -20.48
C THR A 483 5.59 -18.38 -19.91
N LEU A 484 5.67 -17.06 -20.04
CA LEU A 484 6.80 -16.25 -19.61
C LEU A 484 6.29 -15.01 -18.86
N LYS A 485 6.85 -14.77 -17.67
CA LYS A 485 6.63 -13.52 -16.94
C LYS A 485 7.37 -12.39 -17.64
N SER A 486 6.72 -11.25 -17.78
CA SER A 486 7.29 -10.06 -18.40
C SER A 486 6.97 -8.81 -17.60
N THR A 487 7.86 -7.83 -17.64
CA THR A 487 7.57 -6.50 -17.10
C THR A 487 6.67 -5.73 -18.06
N PHE A 488 6.08 -4.64 -17.57
CA PHE A 488 5.26 -3.76 -18.40
C PHE A 488 6.03 -3.24 -19.63
N GLU A 489 7.29 -2.84 -19.42
CA GLU A 489 8.16 -2.32 -20.48
C GLU A 489 8.53 -3.39 -21.51
N GLN A 490 8.69 -4.65 -21.09
CA GLN A 490 8.90 -5.76 -22.02
C GLN A 490 7.66 -6.02 -22.87
N LEU A 491 6.46 -5.84 -22.32
CA LEU A 491 5.21 -6.04 -23.07
C LEU A 491 4.91 -4.88 -24.05
N LEU A 492 5.57 -3.73 -23.87
CA LEU A 492 5.57 -2.62 -24.83
C LEU A 492 6.59 -2.79 -25.95
N ASP A 493 7.67 -3.53 -25.72
CA ASP A 493 8.76 -3.70 -26.68
C ASP A 493 8.36 -4.73 -27.77
N PRO A 494 8.23 -4.32 -29.05
CA PRO A 494 7.91 -5.22 -30.15
C PRO A 494 8.90 -6.39 -30.31
N THR A 495 10.13 -6.22 -29.86
CA THR A 495 11.19 -7.25 -29.96
C THR A 495 11.02 -8.39 -28.95
N THR A 496 10.19 -8.21 -27.91
CA THR A 496 9.86 -9.26 -26.95
C THR A 496 9.09 -10.42 -27.59
N PHE A 497 8.26 -10.11 -28.60
CA PHE A 497 7.35 -11.07 -29.22
C PHE A 497 7.93 -11.61 -30.54
N LEU A 498 8.79 -12.63 -30.44
CA LEU A 498 9.56 -13.19 -31.57
C LEU A 498 8.75 -13.63 -32.80
N ASP A 499 7.44 -13.85 -32.65
CA ASP A 499 6.55 -14.35 -33.71
C ASP A 499 5.44 -13.36 -34.13
N PHE A 500 5.34 -12.17 -33.50
CA PHE A 500 4.38 -11.15 -33.96
C PHE A 500 4.91 -10.48 -35.24
N ASP A 501 4.11 -10.49 -36.31
CA ASP A 501 4.48 -9.86 -37.58
C ASP A 501 4.25 -8.35 -37.57
N TYR A 502 5.27 -7.59 -37.15
CA TYR A 502 5.27 -6.12 -37.22
C TYR A 502 5.57 -5.55 -38.61
N GLN A 503 5.76 -6.38 -39.64
CA GLN A 503 5.98 -5.90 -41.00
C GLN A 503 4.66 -5.68 -41.73
N THR A 504 3.66 -6.54 -41.50
CA THR A 504 2.39 -6.48 -42.22
C THR A 504 1.13 -6.54 -41.36
N THR A 505 1.21 -7.12 -40.15
CA THR A 505 0.02 -7.32 -39.30
C THR A 505 -0.10 -6.25 -38.22
N TRP A 506 0.94 -6.08 -37.42
CA TRP A 506 0.93 -5.23 -36.25
C TRP A 506 1.77 -3.96 -36.46
N THR A 507 1.39 -2.87 -35.82
CA THR A 507 2.16 -1.62 -35.76
C THR A 507 2.09 -1.02 -34.36
N THR A 508 3.08 -0.21 -33.98
CA THR A 508 3.07 0.61 -32.76
C THR A 508 3.08 2.11 -33.09
N GLU A 509 2.87 2.46 -34.36
CA GLU A 509 3.01 3.83 -34.87
C GLU A 509 1.70 4.45 -35.38
N GLY A 510 0.56 3.73 -35.38
CA GLY A 510 -0.67 4.27 -35.95
C GLY A 510 -1.48 5.18 -35.00
N ASN A 511 -1.25 5.09 -33.69
CA ASN A 511 -1.82 6.00 -32.68
C ASN A 511 -0.72 6.50 -31.73
N GLU A 512 -0.48 7.82 -31.72
CA GLU A 512 0.59 8.44 -30.92
C GLU A 512 0.44 8.24 -29.40
N ALA A 513 -0.78 8.01 -28.91
CA ALA A 513 -1.04 7.79 -27.49
C ALA A 513 -1.07 6.31 -27.10
N TYR A 514 -1.30 5.39 -28.06
CA TYR A 514 -1.44 3.96 -27.78
C TYR A 514 -0.16 3.22 -28.17
N HIS A 515 0.60 2.79 -27.17
CA HIS A 515 1.93 2.23 -27.33
C HIS A 515 1.96 0.68 -27.45
N PHE A 516 0.80 0.02 -27.32
CA PHE A 516 0.69 -1.41 -27.57
C PHE A 516 0.49 -1.71 -29.07
N PRO A 517 0.81 -2.94 -29.53
CA PRO A 517 0.60 -3.37 -30.90
C PRO A 517 -0.85 -3.22 -31.38
N GLU A 518 -1.12 -2.45 -32.42
CA GLU A 518 -2.43 -2.39 -33.07
C GLU A 518 -2.40 -3.01 -34.47
N LEU A 519 -3.56 -3.38 -35.00
CA LEU A 519 -3.65 -3.94 -36.34
C LEU A 519 -3.38 -2.85 -37.39
N SER A 520 -2.40 -3.07 -38.26
CA SER A 520 -1.95 -2.08 -39.27
C SER A 520 -3.05 -1.64 -40.23
N ASN A 521 -4.06 -2.49 -40.46
CA ASN A 521 -5.21 -2.20 -41.33
C ASN A 521 -6.51 -1.89 -40.58
N LEU A 522 -6.47 -1.84 -39.24
CA LEU A 522 -7.66 -1.62 -38.41
C LEU A 522 -7.29 -0.89 -37.11
N ALA A 523 -7.22 0.44 -37.19
CA ALA A 523 -6.86 1.31 -36.08
C ALA A 523 -7.86 1.21 -34.91
N LEU A 524 -7.34 1.30 -33.69
CA LEU A 524 -8.14 1.39 -32.47
C LEU A 524 -8.93 2.69 -32.44
N VAL A 525 -10.24 2.60 -32.16
CA VAL A 525 -11.11 3.76 -31.91
C VAL A 525 -12.05 3.51 -30.75
N GLY A 526 -12.44 4.60 -30.08
CA GLY A 526 -13.39 4.58 -28.96
C GLY A 526 -12.79 4.19 -27.61
N ALA A 527 -11.47 3.96 -27.55
CA ALA A 527 -10.73 3.76 -26.32
C ALA A 527 -10.34 5.11 -25.71
N GLU A 528 -10.37 5.20 -24.37
CA GLU A 528 -9.87 6.37 -23.63
C GLU A 528 -8.66 5.97 -22.78
N GLU A 529 -7.69 6.88 -22.68
CA GLU A 529 -6.50 6.67 -21.86
C GLU A 529 -6.82 6.94 -20.38
N GLU A 530 -6.50 5.97 -19.53
CA GLU A 530 -6.71 5.99 -18.10
C GLU A 530 -5.46 5.49 -17.36
N MET A 531 -5.14 6.11 -16.23
CA MET A 531 -4.05 5.66 -15.35
C MET A 531 -4.48 4.36 -14.66
N ILE A 532 -3.64 3.33 -14.74
CA ILE A 532 -3.94 1.99 -14.19
C ILE A 532 -3.14 1.68 -12.93
N ASP A 533 -1.91 2.18 -12.80
CA ASP A 533 -1.08 1.95 -11.62
C ASP A 533 -0.05 3.09 -11.40
N ILE A 534 0.61 3.01 -10.25
CA ILE A 534 1.83 3.77 -9.93
C ILE A 534 2.89 2.83 -9.35
N ILE A 535 4.15 3.07 -9.70
CA ILE A 535 5.30 2.35 -9.13
C ILE A 535 6.35 3.30 -8.57
N ILE A 536 7.13 2.85 -7.59
CA ILE A 536 8.31 3.60 -7.11
C ILE A 536 9.41 3.47 -8.15
N LYS A 537 9.80 4.60 -8.76
CA LYS A 537 10.91 4.69 -9.70
C LYS A 537 12.22 4.98 -8.99
N SER A 538 12.19 5.87 -8.00
CA SER A 538 13.28 6.11 -7.07
C SER A 538 12.76 6.30 -5.65
N GLU A 539 13.40 5.63 -4.70
CA GLU A 539 13.19 5.84 -3.26
C GLU A 539 13.84 7.17 -2.81
N PRO A 540 13.52 7.69 -1.60
CA PRO A 540 14.12 8.93 -1.11
C PRO A 540 15.65 8.83 -1.00
N ASP A 541 16.34 9.95 -1.21
CA ASP A 541 17.81 10.04 -1.05
C ASP A 541 18.26 9.66 0.38
N LYS A 542 17.36 9.86 1.36
CA LYS A 542 17.55 9.51 2.76
C LYS A 542 16.54 8.46 3.21
N ASP A 543 17.05 7.26 3.52
CA ASP A 543 16.26 6.10 3.95
C ASP A 543 16.34 5.80 5.46
N THR A 544 17.21 6.50 6.19
CA THR A 544 17.50 6.25 7.61
C THR A 544 17.40 7.53 8.44
N TYR A 545 16.65 7.48 9.54
CA TYR A 545 16.32 8.61 10.41
C TYR A 545 16.59 8.29 11.87
N ILE A 546 16.72 9.31 12.70
CA ILE A 546 16.79 9.18 14.16
C ILE A 546 15.43 9.52 14.79
N GLU A 547 15.06 8.86 15.89
CA GLU A 547 13.83 9.15 16.64
C GLU A 547 13.59 10.66 16.84
N GLY A 548 12.44 11.17 16.37
CA GLY A 548 12.04 12.57 16.41
C GLY A 548 12.49 13.43 15.22
N GLU A 549 13.21 12.84 14.25
CA GLU A 549 13.61 13.52 13.01
C GLU A 549 12.45 13.57 12.01
N ASN A 550 12.31 14.69 11.28
CA ASN A 550 11.28 14.82 10.24
C ASN A 550 11.65 14.02 8.98
N PHE A 551 10.64 13.47 8.32
CA PHE A 551 10.82 12.78 7.04
C PHE A 551 11.24 13.73 5.91
N ASP A 552 12.19 13.29 5.09
CA ASP A 552 12.65 14.00 3.89
C ASP A 552 12.34 13.15 2.65
N VAL A 553 11.42 13.64 1.83
CA VAL A 553 10.95 12.94 0.62
C VAL A 553 11.82 13.21 -0.61
N THR A 554 12.84 14.06 -0.48
CA THR A 554 13.71 14.47 -1.60
C THR A 554 14.30 13.26 -2.32
N GLY A 555 14.31 13.30 -3.66
CA GLY A 555 14.80 12.20 -4.50
C GLY A 555 13.74 11.14 -4.85
N THR A 556 12.60 11.14 -4.16
CA THR A 556 11.52 10.17 -4.42
C THR A 556 10.75 10.52 -5.70
N VAL A 557 10.68 9.59 -6.64
CA VAL A 557 9.92 9.70 -7.88
C VAL A 557 9.05 8.46 -8.04
N ILE A 558 7.78 8.66 -8.37
CA ILE A 558 6.91 7.58 -8.86
C ILE A 558 6.77 7.68 -10.37
N GLU A 559 6.54 6.53 -11.01
CA GLU A 559 6.13 6.45 -12.42
C GLU A 559 4.65 6.04 -12.45
N THR A 560 3.83 6.80 -13.16
CA THR A 560 2.44 6.43 -13.46
C THR A 560 2.41 5.65 -14.76
N ARG A 561 1.56 4.62 -14.88
CA ARG A 561 1.34 3.92 -16.14
C ARG A 561 -0.12 3.99 -16.55
N SER A 562 -0.38 4.04 -17.85
CA SER A 562 -1.74 4.04 -18.41
C SER A 562 -2.10 2.73 -19.10
N ASN A 563 -3.40 2.50 -19.28
CA ASN A 563 -3.96 1.43 -20.10
C ASN A 563 -3.56 1.52 -21.59
N PHE A 564 -2.89 2.60 -22.00
CA PHE A 564 -2.37 2.79 -23.35
C PHE A 564 -0.86 2.55 -23.44
N GLY A 565 -0.18 2.27 -22.33
CA GLY A 565 1.26 2.05 -22.31
C GLY A 565 2.08 3.33 -22.08
N THR A 566 1.45 4.48 -21.91
CA THR A 566 2.14 5.72 -21.58
C THR A 566 2.67 5.66 -20.15
N THR A 567 3.91 6.10 -19.96
CA THR A 567 4.48 6.29 -18.63
C THR A 567 4.83 7.76 -18.37
N THR A 568 4.70 8.21 -17.11
CA THR A 568 5.04 9.58 -16.73
C THR A 568 5.66 9.62 -15.33
N ASP A 569 6.76 10.34 -15.20
CA ASP A 569 7.45 10.54 -13.93
C ASP A 569 6.80 11.68 -13.13
N VAL A 570 6.53 11.42 -11.85
CA VAL A 570 5.95 12.39 -10.91
C VAL A 570 6.84 12.47 -9.68
N GLU A 571 7.37 13.67 -9.41
CA GLU A 571 8.09 13.96 -8.17
C GLU A 571 7.13 13.86 -6.98
N VAL A 572 7.50 13.08 -5.96
CA VAL A 572 6.65 12.87 -4.78
C VAL A 572 6.82 14.03 -3.81
N THR A 573 5.70 14.55 -3.31
CA THR A 573 5.67 15.59 -2.27
C THR A 573 5.34 15.00 -0.91
N THR A 574 5.70 15.68 0.18
CA THR A 574 5.45 15.19 1.55
C THR A 574 3.95 14.93 1.81
N ASP A 575 3.05 15.73 1.22
CA ASP A 575 1.61 15.57 1.36
C ASP A 575 1.06 14.29 0.70
N MET A 576 1.80 13.71 -0.24
CA MET A 576 1.46 12.44 -0.88
C MET A 576 1.85 11.23 -0.03
N VAL A 577 2.68 11.43 1.01
CA VAL A 577 3.25 10.34 1.81
C VAL A 577 2.58 10.25 3.17
N SER A 578 2.17 9.04 3.54
CA SER A 578 1.59 8.74 4.86
C SER A 578 2.29 7.55 5.52
N GLY A 579 2.10 7.37 6.82
CA GLY A 579 2.61 6.22 7.57
C GLY A 579 3.96 6.43 8.28
N TYR A 580 4.62 7.57 8.09
CA TYR A 580 5.83 7.91 8.84
C TYR A 580 5.50 8.37 10.27
N ASP A 581 6.04 7.69 11.27
CA ASP A 581 5.97 8.09 12.68
C ASP A 581 7.38 8.33 13.23
N THR A 582 7.69 9.60 13.51
CA THR A 582 9.00 10.03 14.04
C THR A 582 9.42 9.29 15.32
N ASN A 583 8.49 8.75 16.12
CA ASN A 583 8.77 8.11 17.40
C ASN A 583 8.75 6.58 17.35
N ARG A 584 8.35 5.98 16.23
CA ARG A 584 8.28 4.52 16.08
C ARG A 584 9.60 3.98 15.55
N ILE A 585 10.43 3.45 16.44
CA ILE A 585 11.72 2.84 16.10
C ILE A 585 11.51 1.57 15.25
N GLY A 586 12.42 1.33 14.30
CA GLY A 586 12.47 0.19 13.39
C GLY A 586 12.05 0.54 11.97
N THR A 587 11.95 -0.49 11.13
CA THR A 587 11.49 -0.36 9.75
C THR A 587 10.03 0.10 9.71
N GLN A 588 9.78 1.18 8.97
CA GLN A 588 8.44 1.71 8.72
C GLN A 588 8.11 1.64 7.24
N TRP A 589 6.91 1.15 6.92
CA TRP A 589 6.35 1.20 5.58
C TRP A 589 5.57 2.49 5.41
N LEU A 590 5.95 3.26 4.40
CA LEU A 590 5.32 4.54 4.05
C LEU A 590 4.54 4.32 2.76
N THR A 591 3.37 4.95 2.68
CA THR A 591 2.46 4.86 1.55
C THR A 591 2.47 6.17 0.79
N VAL A 592 2.82 6.12 -0.49
CA VAL A 592 2.59 7.20 -1.45
C VAL A 592 1.18 7.03 -2.01
N THR A 593 0.38 8.09 -2.01
CA THR A 593 -0.93 8.13 -2.66
C THR A 593 -0.91 9.17 -3.78
N TYR A 594 -1.30 8.75 -4.98
CA TYR A 594 -1.47 9.63 -6.15
C TYR A 594 -2.79 9.30 -6.84
N HIS A 595 -3.71 10.27 -6.86
CA HIS A 595 -5.12 10.04 -7.18
C HIS A 595 -5.73 8.92 -6.31
N THR A 596 -6.15 7.81 -6.91
CA THR A 596 -6.72 6.63 -6.22
C THR A 596 -5.69 5.55 -5.92
N GLU A 597 -4.52 5.62 -6.55
CA GLU A 597 -3.52 4.57 -6.49
C GLU A 597 -2.52 4.78 -5.36
N THR A 598 -1.99 3.68 -4.86
CA THR A 598 -1.03 3.69 -3.75
C THR A 598 0.13 2.74 -3.99
N VAL A 599 1.34 3.17 -3.60
CA VAL A 599 2.54 2.33 -3.60
C VAL A 599 3.33 2.55 -2.31
N ASN A 600 4.01 1.50 -1.85
CA ASN A 600 4.75 1.55 -0.59
C ASN A 600 6.25 1.48 -0.82
N PHE A 601 7.00 2.21 0.01
CA PHE A 601 8.44 2.04 0.19
C PHE A 601 8.73 1.99 1.70
N ARG A 602 9.98 1.72 2.07
CA ARG A 602 10.37 1.60 3.49
C ARG A 602 11.46 2.59 3.86
N VAL A 603 11.45 2.98 5.14
CA VAL A 603 12.53 3.73 5.79
C VAL A 603 12.83 3.11 7.15
N GLU A 604 13.99 3.40 7.70
CA GLU A 604 14.44 2.93 9.01
C GLU A 604 14.50 4.09 10.00
N VAL A 605 13.82 3.99 11.15
CA VAL A 605 13.99 4.94 12.26
C VAL A 605 14.79 4.29 13.38
N LYS A 606 15.98 4.81 13.66
CA LYS A 606 16.84 4.35 14.74
C LYS A 606 16.50 5.07 16.05
N GLY A 607 16.53 4.33 17.16
CA GLY A 607 16.36 4.92 18.48
C GLY A 607 17.45 5.94 18.79
N LYS A 608 17.11 7.01 19.51
CA LYS A 608 18.12 7.87 20.13
C LYS A 608 18.89 7.07 21.16
N ASP A 609 20.19 7.32 21.22
CA ASP A 609 20.99 6.82 22.33
C ASP A 609 20.60 7.53 23.62
N ARG A 610 20.25 6.74 24.63
CA ARG A 610 19.85 7.19 25.97
C ARG A 610 20.65 6.47 27.05
N THR A 611 21.65 5.69 26.67
CA THR A 611 22.42 4.88 27.61
C THR A 611 23.65 5.68 27.98
N PRO A 612 23.76 6.14 29.23
CA PRO A 612 25.00 6.74 29.67
C PRO A 612 26.13 5.69 29.65
N PRO A 613 27.41 6.12 29.56
CA PRO A 613 28.55 5.20 29.69
C PRO A 613 28.50 4.48 31.04
N GLN A 614 29.26 3.39 31.19
CA GLN A 614 29.40 2.78 32.50
C GLN A 614 29.98 3.77 33.52
N GLU A 615 29.68 3.50 34.78
CA GLU A 615 30.22 4.27 35.89
C GLU A 615 31.74 4.21 35.96
N VAL A 616 32.35 5.21 36.58
CA VAL A 616 33.78 5.13 36.91
C VAL A 616 34.06 3.97 37.88
N THR A 617 35.19 3.30 37.73
CA THR A 617 35.63 2.22 38.63
C THR A 617 36.84 2.65 39.45
N ASP A 618 37.17 1.91 40.51
CA ASP A 618 38.34 2.19 41.37
C ASP A 618 38.35 3.61 41.97
N LEU A 619 37.19 4.18 42.28
CA LEU A 619 37.09 5.49 42.91
C LEU A 619 37.76 5.50 44.29
N GLN A 620 38.82 6.29 44.42
CA GLN A 620 39.60 6.48 45.63
C GLN A 620 39.77 7.97 45.88
N ALA A 621 39.94 8.34 47.16
CA ALA A 621 40.21 9.71 47.57
C ALA A 621 41.46 9.75 48.45
N ASP A 622 42.47 10.48 48.00
CA ASP A 622 43.65 10.79 48.78
C ASP A 622 43.51 12.18 49.39
N THR A 623 43.72 12.28 50.69
CA THR A 623 43.48 13.52 51.42
C THR A 623 44.75 14.08 52.07
N THR A 624 44.88 15.40 52.03
CA THR A 624 45.82 16.17 52.84
C THR A 624 45.03 16.93 53.91
N THR A 625 45.64 17.91 54.56
CA THR A 625 44.94 18.83 55.48
C THR A 625 43.97 19.77 54.75
N ASP A 626 44.17 20.02 53.46
CA ASP A 626 43.50 21.09 52.70
C ASP A 626 43.17 20.73 51.24
N THR A 627 43.47 19.51 50.81
CA THR A 627 43.11 19.01 49.48
C THR A 627 42.53 17.61 49.54
N VAL A 628 41.71 17.29 48.54
CA VAL A 628 41.25 15.94 48.23
C VAL A 628 41.56 15.71 46.75
N GLU A 629 42.38 14.72 46.44
CA GLU A 629 42.53 14.21 45.08
C GLU A 629 41.67 12.96 44.94
N VAL A 630 40.68 12.99 44.04
CA VAL A 630 39.95 11.78 43.66
C VAL A 630 40.58 11.17 42.43
N ARG A 631 40.79 9.85 42.46
CA ARG A 631 41.30 9.07 41.34
C ARG A 631 40.34 7.93 41.04
N PHE A 632 40.14 7.68 39.77
CA PHE A 632 39.20 6.68 39.27
C PHE A 632 39.61 6.25 37.86
N LYS A 633 39.03 5.14 37.41
CA LYS A 633 39.22 4.61 36.07
C LYS A 633 37.97 4.91 35.25
N ASN A 634 38.16 5.61 34.14
CA ASN A 634 37.10 5.88 33.18
C ASN A 634 36.56 4.58 32.56
N PRO A 635 35.28 4.56 32.15
CA PRO A 635 34.70 3.43 31.45
C PRO A 635 35.39 3.17 30.11
N SER A 636 35.28 1.93 29.63
CA SER A 636 35.79 1.54 28.31
C SER A 636 34.74 1.67 27.20
N ASP A 637 33.54 2.17 27.53
CA ASP A 637 32.47 2.42 26.57
C ASP A 637 32.98 3.34 25.45
N THR A 638 32.68 2.96 24.20
CA THR A 638 33.27 3.59 23.01
C THR A 638 32.78 5.02 22.77
N ASP A 639 31.67 5.38 23.39
CA ASP A 639 31.01 6.68 23.35
C ASP A 639 31.36 7.58 24.55
N PHE A 640 32.14 7.09 25.53
CA PHE A 640 32.59 7.88 26.68
C PHE A 640 33.34 9.13 26.22
N THR A 641 32.87 10.29 26.67
CA THR A 641 33.43 11.59 26.32
C THR A 641 34.13 12.25 27.50
N LYS A 642 33.48 12.30 28.67
CA LYS A 642 34.01 13.01 29.84
C LYS A 642 33.42 12.50 31.15
N THR A 643 33.99 12.98 32.25
CA THR A 643 33.51 12.76 33.60
C THR A 643 33.13 14.09 34.24
N ASN A 644 31.95 14.18 34.85
CA ASN A 644 31.54 15.32 35.65
C ASN A 644 31.84 15.05 37.13
N VAL A 645 32.23 16.11 37.85
CA VAL A 645 32.69 16.03 39.23
C VAL A 645 31.84 16.94 40.11
N TYR A 646 31.20 16.35 41.11
CA TYR A 646 30.27 17.01 42.01
C TYR A 646 30.81 17.06 43.44
N LEU A 647 30.62 18.18 44.12
CA LEU A 647 30.94 18.36 45.53
C LEU A 647 29.69 18.85 46.26
N TYR A 648 29.25 18.14 47.30
CA TYR A 648 27.96 18.38 47.96
C TYR A 648 26.74 18.36 47.01
N GLY A 649 26.84 17.58 45.93
CA GLY A 649 25.77 17.47 44.92
C GLY A 649 25.75 18.58 43.87
N GLU A 650 26.64 19.58 43.97
CA GLU A 650 26.77 20.66 42.97
C GLU A 650 27.90 20.33 41.99
N LEU A 651 27.67 20.55 40.69
CA LEU A 651 28.70 20.34 39.65
C LEU A 651 29.81 21.38 39.83
N VAL A 652 31.03 20.92 40.12
CA VAL A 652 32.17 21.82 40.37
C VAL A 652 33.30 21.68 39.35
N GLY A 653 33.29 20.66 38.50
CA GLY A 653 34.24 20.54 37.41
C GLY A 653 34.00 19.34 36.49
N GLU A 654 34.79 19.27 35.43
CA GLU A 654 34.77 18.18 34.44
C GLU A 654 36.21 17.72 34.17
N THR A 655 36.40 16.44 33.85
CA THR A 655 37.72 15.88 33.53
C THR A 655 37.63 14.69 32.57
N THR A 656 38.72 14.41 31.85
CA THR A 656 38.90 13.20 31.04
C THR A 656 40.05 12.32 31.54
N SER A 657 40.80 12.77 32.56
CA SER A 657 42.09 12.18 32.95
C SER A 657 42.00 11.05 33.98
N GLY A 658 40.81 10.73 34.51
CA GLY A 658 40.64 9.77 35.61
C GLY A 658 41.07 10.32 36.97
N THR A 659 41.34 11.63 37.08
CA THR A 659 41.66 12.30 38.35
C THR A 659 41.04 13.69 38.39
N TYR A 660 40.70 14.16 39.59
CA TYR A 660 40.28 15.53 39.87
C TYR A 660 40.74 15.96 41.27
N GLN A 661 41.28 17.17 41.38
CA GLN A 661 41.81 17.71 42.64
C GLN A 661 40.94 18.85 43.15
N PHE A 662 40.44 18.70 44.37
CA PHE A 662 39.79 19.74 45.14
C PHE A 662 40.82 20.41 46.05
N GLU A 663 40.89 21.74 46.03
CA GLU A 663 41.85 22.54 46.82
C GLU A 663 41.13 23.53 47.75
N GLY A 664 41.85 24.03 48.75
CA GLY A 664 41.33 25.05 49.68
C GLY A 664 40.33 24.52 50.70
N LEU A 665 40.40 23.22 51.01
CA LEU A 665 39.49 22.55 51.93
C LEU A 665 39.89 22.79 53.39
N THR A 666 38.91 22.75 54.29
CA THR A 666 39.13 22.80 55.75
C THR A 666 39.58 21.45 56.28
N SER A 667 40.52 21.42 57.25
CA SER A 667 41.04 20.19 57.86
C SER A 667 39.99 19.46 58.72
N ASN A 668 40.15 18.14 58.88
CA ASN A 668 39.23 17.28 59.65
C ASN A 668 37.74 17.43 59.25
N THR A 669 37.47 17.72 57.97
CA THR A 669 36.12 17.98 57.44
C THR A 669 35.76 16.93 56.40
N GLN A 670 34.49 16.51 56.38
CA GLN A 670 33.97 15.52 55.44
C GLN A 670 33.49 16.20 54.14
N TYR A 671 33.87 15.65 53.00
CA TYR A 671 33.50 16.13 51.66
C TYR A 671 32.86 14.99 50.86
N PRO A 672 31.53 14.98 50.70
CA PRO A 672 30.84 14.05 49.82
C PRO A 672 31.10 14.48 48.37
N ILE A 673 31.66 13.56 47.58
CA ILE A 673 32.04 13.76 46.19
C ILE A 673 31.33 12.71 45.34
N THR A 674 30.75 13.12 44.22
CA THR A 674 30.12 12.22 43.25
C THR A 674 30.76 12.41 41.88
N ILE A 675 31.03 11.31 41.19
CA ILE A 675 31.68 11.27 39.90
C ILE A 675 30.75 10.55 38.92
N THR A 676 30.32 11.22 37.86
CA THR A 676 29.45 10.66 36.80
C THR A 676 30.20 10.65 35.47
N THR A 677 29.82 9.77 34.56
CA THR A 677 30.38 9.68 33.20
C THR A 677 29.36 10.19 32.18
N VAL A 678 29.85 10.78 31.09
CA VAL A 678 29.02 11.40 30.04
C VAL A 678 29.48 10.92 28.67
N ASP A 679 28.54 10.52 27.82
CA ASP A 679 28.81 10.11 26.43
C ASP A 679 28.89 11.31 25.45
N ASP A 680 29.05 11.00 24.15
CA ASP A 680 29.10 11.99 23.07
C ASP A 680 27.71 12.56 22.67
N LYS A 681 26.62 12.02 23.25
CA LYS A 681 25.23 12.47 23.09
C LYS A 681 24.71 13.27 24.30
N GLY A 682 25.49 13.34 25.38
CA GLY A 682 25.16 14.04 26.61
C GLY A 682 24.39 13.19 27.65
N ASN A 683 24.31 11.87 27.49
CA ASN A 683 23.74 11.00 28.53
C ASN A 683 24.72 10.89 29.69
N GLU A 684 24.27 11.23 30.90
CA GLU A 684 25.06 11.23 32.13
C GLU A 684 24.67 10.07 33.04
N SER A 685 25.66 9.37 33.62
CA SER A 685 25.46 8.23 34.51
C SER A 685 24.90 8.65 35.89
N ASP A 686 24.43 7.68 36.68
CA ASP A 686 23.88 7.93 38.03
C ASP A 686 24.97 8.42 39.01
N GLY A 687 26.21 7.98 38.79
CA GLY A 687 27.41 8.44 39.48
C GLY A 687 27.84 7.57 40.65
N VAL A 688 29.16 7.52 40.88
CA VAL A 688 29.76 6.84 42.03
C VAL A 688 30.19 7.87 43.06
N SER A 689 29.82 7.63 44.32
CA SER A 689 30.08 8.57 45.41
C SER A 689 31.12 8.07 46.39
N ILE A 690 31.95 8.98 46.90
CA ILE A 690 32.89 8.76 48.00
C ILE A 690 32.83 9.93 48.97
N THR A 691 32.98 9.66 50.27
CA THR A 691 33.15 10.73 51.28
C THR A 691 34.61 10.80 51.70
N ALA A 692 35.29 11.86 51.30
CA ALA A 692 36.69 12.10 51.66
C ALA A 692 36.75 12.91 52.96
N ILE A 693 37.66 12.55 53.87
CA ILE A 693 37.89 13.32 55.10
C ILE A 693 39.31 13.89 55.06
N THR A 694 39.44 15.21 55.10
CA THR A 694 40.75 15.87 55.18
C THR A 694 41.44 15.53 56.50
N LYS A 695 42.76 15.39 56.47
CA LYS A 695 43.57 15.03 57.64
C LYS A 695 43.49 16.11 58.72
N LYS A 696 43.58 15.68 59.98
CA LYS A 696 43.69 16.57 61.16
C LYS A 696 44.92 17.47 61.05
N SER A 697 44.77 18.75 61.39
CA SER A 697 45.86 19.70 61.50
C SER A 697 46.74 19.43 62.73
N PHE A 698 47.88 20.11 62.83
CA PHE A 698 48.74 20.05 64.02
C PHE A 698 48.02 20.51 65.30
N VAL A 699 47.14 21.52 65.17
CA VAL A 699 46.37 22.07 66.29
C VAL A 699 45.38 21.03 66.83
N ASP A 700 44.67 20.30 65.95
CA ASP A 700 43.70 19.27 66.35
C ASP A 700 44.34 18.11 67.14
N LYS A 701 45.61 17.78 66.82
CA LYS A 701 46.38 16.74 67.52
C LYS A 701 46.87 17.20 68.91
N LEU A 702 47.00 18.51 69.14
CA LEU A 702 47.46 19.07 70.41
C LEU A 702 46.32 19.10 71.45
N LEU A 703 45.09 19.38 71.02
CA LEU A 703 43.91 19.35 71.88
C LEU A 703 43.64 17.95 72.47
N ASP A 704 43.78 16.88 71.67
CA ASP A 704 43.56 15.49 72.12
C ASP A 704 44.48 15.08 73.30
N LYS A 705 45.67 15.68 73.42
CA LYS A 705 46.62 15.39 74.52
C LYS A 705 46.29 16.11 75.83
N VAL A 706 45.68 17.29 75.77
CA VAL A 706 45.33 18.08 76.96
C VAL A 706 44.16 17.43 77.72
N ASP A 707 43.19 16.88 76.99
CA ASP A 707 42.03 16.23 77.60
C ASP A 707 42.42 14.94 78.36
N GLN A 708 43.45 14.20 77.91
CA GLN A 708 43.97 13.02 78.62
C GLN A 708 44.66 13.35 79.96
N VAL A 709 45.18 14.56 80.14
CA VAL A 709 45.85 15.00 81.39
C VAL A 709 44.82 15.38 82.46
N MET A 710 43.72 16.03 82.06
CA MET A 710 42.63 16.45 82.96
C MET A 710 41.85 15.24 83.54
N GLU A 711 41.70 14.17 82.76
CA GLU A 711 41.04 12.94 83.19
C GLU A 711 41.84 12.21 84.29
N LYS A 712 43.18 12.22 84.21
CA LYS A 712 44.05 11.62 85.23
C LYS A 712 44.03 12.38 86.57
N LEU A 713 43.91 13.71 86.54
CA LEU A 713 43.85 14.53 87.77
C LEU A 713 42.54 14.36 88.53
N THR A 714 41.44 14.14 87.80
CA THR A 714 40.13 13.89 88.40
C THR A 714 40.09 12.58 89.18
N ASN A 715 40.82 11.54 88.72
CA ASN A 715 40.92 10.24 89.40
C ASN A 715 41.86 10.24 90.62
N ALA A 716 42.79 11.20 90.73
CA ALA A 716 43.76 11.32 91.82
C ALA A 716 43.15 11.75 93.17
N ILE A 717 42.04 12.48 93.13
CA ILE A 717 41.35 13.02 94.32
C ILE A 717 40.81 11.90 95.24
N ASP A 718 40.53 10.71 94.71
CA ASP A 718 40.00 9.58 95.48
C ASP A 718 41.08 8.72 96.16
N THR A 719 42.34 8.79 95.73
CA THR A 719 43.41 7.88 96.25
C THR A 719 44.39 8.55 97.20
N VAL A 720 44.41 9.88 97.28
CA VAL A 720 45.26 10.67 98.21
C VAL A 720 46.76 10.38 98.02
N LYS A 721 47.18 9.98 96.82
CA LYS A 721 48.58 9.67 96.49
C LYS A 721 49.38 10.92 96.15
N LEU A 722 50.29 11.28 97.06
CA LEU A 722 51.02 12.55 97.07
C LEU A 722 51.80 12.87 95.78
N TRP A 723 52.29 11.86 95.05
CA TRP A 723 53.07 12.07 93.82
C TRP A 723 52.22 12.57 92.63
N GLU A 724 50.90 12.40 92.66
CA GLU A 724 50.00 12.86 91.59
C GLU A 724 49.85 14.39 91.60
N TYR A 725 50.03 15.01 92.77
CA TYR A 725 50.08 16.46 92.92
C TYR A 725 51.33 17.09 92.27
N ASP A 726 52.51 16.46 92.41
CA ASP A 726 53.75 16.94 91.78
C ASP A 726 53.70 16.88 90.25
N THR A 727 53.24 15.76 89.69
CA THR A 727 53.09 15.61 88.23
C THR A 727 52.11 16.63 87.64
N ALA A 728 51.04 16.96 88.37
CA ALA A 728 50.05 17.95 87.94
C ALA A 728 50.56 19.40 88.06
N LYS A 729 51.40 19.69 89.06
CA LYS A 729 52.02 21.01 89.28
C LYS A 729 53.01 21.35 88.17
N GLU A 730 53.86 20.39 87.75
CA GLU A 730 54.81 20.58 86.65
C GLU A 730 54.12 20.70 85.28
N GLY A 731 53.01 19.98 85.07
CA GLY A 731 52.24 20.03 83.81
C GLY A 731 51.54 21.36 83.52
N LYS A 732 51.37 22.22 84.53
CA LYS A 732 50.60 23.49 84.45
C LYS A 732 51.14 24.49 83.42
N GLU A 733 52.45 24.47 83.13
CA GLU A 733 53.04 25.39 82.14
C GLU A 733 52.64 25.07 80.70
N HIS A 734 52.15 23.85 80.44
CA HIS A 734 51.90 23.34 79.09
C HIS A 734 50.40 23.29 78.73
N VAL A 735 49.53 23.81 79.60
CA VAL A 735 48.07 23.84 79.40
C VAL A 735 47.64 25.18 78.78
N PRO A 736 46.82 25.17 77.71
CA PRO A 736 46.29 26.40 77.11
C PRO A 736 45.45 27.22 78.09
N ASP A 737 45.49 28.55 77.96
CA ASP A 737 44.98 29.50 78.97
C ASP A 737 43.52 29.24 79.39
N ASN A 738 42.69 28.75 78.48
CA ASN A 738 41.27 28.46 78.73
C ASN A 738 41.01 27.24 79.65
N LYS A 739 42.02 26.39 79.89
CA LYS A 739 41.92 25.20 80.77
C LYS A 739 42.80 25.32 82.03
N LYS A 740 43.60 26.38 82.13
CA LYS A 740 44.56 26.62 83.22
C LYS A 740 43.87 26.91 84.56
N GLU A 741 42.77 27.67 84.52
CA GLU A 741 41.97 28.02 85.71
C GLU A 741 41.25 26.80 86.32
N GLU A 742 40.81 25.85 85.48
CA GLU A 742 40.19 24.59 85.90
C GLU A 742 41.21 23.67 86.60
N LEU A 743 42.43 23.57 86.07
CA LEU A 743 43.54 22.83 86.67
C LEU A 743 43.96 23.43 88.03
N GLU A 744 44.03 24.76 88.13
CA GLU A 744 44.36 25.48 89.38
C GLU A 744 43.35 25.22 90.50
N GLN A 745 42.05 25.23 90.20
CA GLN A 745 41.01 24.93 91.18
C GLN A 745 41.07 23.50 91.69
N GLN A 746 41.42 22.53 90.84
CA GLN A 746 41.57 21.12 91.24
C GLN A 746 42.80 20.89 92.14
N LEU A 747 43.92 21.56 91.87
CA LEU A 747 45.13 21.53 92.69
C LEU A 747 44.90 22.09 94.11
N GLU A 748 44.17 23.21 94.23
CA GLU A 748 43.80 23.79 95.55
C GLU A 748 42.86 22.88 96.35
N LYS A 749 41.93 22.20 95.66
CA LYS A 749 41.02 21.24 96.29
C LYS A 749 41.76 20.02 96.87
N TYR A 750 42.79 19.53 96.17
CA TYR A 750 43.65 18.43 96.62
C TYR A 750 44.52 18.82 97.83
N LYS A 751 45.07 20.04 97.87
CA LYS A 751 45.80 20.56 99.05
C LYS A 751 44.92 20.59 100.29
N ALA A 752 43.67 21.05 100.15
CA ALA A 752 42.75 21.18 101.27
C ALA A 752 42.30 19.82 101.85
N SER A 753 42.18 18.76 101.02
CA SER A 753 41.71 17.44 101.46
C SER A 753 42.78 16.56 102.10
N THR A 754 44.05 16.74 101.74
CA THR A 754 45.17 15.89 102.19
C THR A 754 45.92 16.43 103.40
N GLY A 755 45.60 17.65 103.84
CA GLY A 755 46.32 18.34 104.92
C GLY A 755 47.77 18.70 104.56
N LEU A 756 48.12 18.63 103.26
CA LEU A 756 49.43 18.98 102.78
C LEU A 756 49.72 20.45 103.05
N LYS A 757 50.71 20.70 103.90
CA LYS A 757 51.39 21.98 103.91
C LYS A 757 52.54 21.86 102.93
N ASP A 758 52.52 22.65 101.86
CA ASP A 758 53.75 22.99 101.14
C ASP A 758 54.75 23.43 102.23
N MET A 759 55.86 22.71 102.38
CA MET A 759 56.93 23.11 103.28
C MET A 759 57.66 24.29 102.61
N THR A 760 57.02 25.46 102.70
CA THR A 760 57.52 26.73 102.17
C THR A 760 58.77 27.18 102.91
N GLU A 761 59.77 27.64 102.14
CA GLU A 761 60.94 28.54 102.37
C GLU A 761 61.70 28.56 103.72
N ASP A 762 61.10 28.17 104.86
CA ASP A 762 61.71 28.18 106.20
C ASP A 762 62.03 26.78 106.74
N SER A 763 61.85 25.72 105.94
CA SER A 763 62.28 24.35 106.28
C SER A 763 63.69 24.10 105.73
N PRO A 764 64.56 23.34 106.43
CA PRO A 764 65.92 23.12 105.96
C PRO A 764 65.93 22.28 104.68
N THR A 765 66.06 22.93 103.50
CA THR A 765 66.50 22.25 102.29
C THR A 765 67.93 21.75 102.53
N LEU A 766 68.17 20.48 102.28
CA LEU A 766 69.52 19.94 102.32
C LEU A 766 70.19 20.31 101.00
N ARG A 767 71.03 21.35 101.01
CA ARG A 767 71.80 21.81 99.84
C ARG A 767 73.21 21.23 99.85
N ASP A 768 73.83 21.21 98.68
CA ASP A 768 75.19 20.71 98.45
C ASP A 768 75.36 19.27 98.97
N MET A 769 74.34 18.43 98.77
CA MET A 769 74.39 17.03 99.17
C MET A 769 75.31 16.23 98.25
N GLU A 770 76.18 15.40 98.83
CA GLU A 770 77.00 14.48 98.02
C GLU A 770 76.13 13.39 97.35
N PRO A 771 76.41 12.99 96.10
CA PRO A 771 75.66 11.99 95.33
C PRO A 771 75.33 10.67 96.04
N MET A 772 76.20 10.22 96.93
CA MET A 772 76.09 8.93 97.63
C MET A 772 75.63 9.06 99.08
N LYS A 773 75.14 10.24 99.49
CA LYS A 773 74.81 10.50 100.90
C LYS A 773 73.58 9.71 101.34
N VAL A 774 73.69 9.05 102.49
CA VAL A 774 72.59 8.33 103.12
C VAL A 774 71.74 9.32 103.91
N LEU A 775 70.45 9.38 103.60
CA LEU A 775 69.49 10.18 104.36
C LEU A 775 68.99 9.35 105.56
N LYS A 776 68.79 10.01 106.70
CA LYS A 776 68.27 9.37 107.91
C LYS A 776 67.04 10.12 108.38
N ILE A 777 65.96 9.39 108.59
CA ILE A 777 64.74 9.91 109.22
C ILE A 777 64.66 9.35 110.63
N ASP A 778 64.51 10.23 111.61
CA ASP A 778 64.32 9.86 113.01
C ASP A 778 62.86 10.04 113.43
N PHE A 779 62.26 8.97 113.95
CA PHE A 779 60.89 8.94 114.43
C PHE A 779 60.86 9.06 115.95
N SER A 780 59.89 9.83 116.46
CA SER A 780 59.73 10.08 117.90
C SER A 780 59.32 8.83 118.70
N ILE A 781 58.78 7.81 118.04
CA ILE A 781 58.40 6.51 118.58
C ILE A 781 58.83 5.40 117.59
N PRO A 782 59.02 4.14 118.05
CA PRO A 782 59.32 3.02 117.16
C PRO A 782 58.23 2.78 116.11
N ILE A 783 58.64 2.64 114.85
CA ILE A 783 57.81 2.31 113.69
C ILE A 783 57.79 0.81 113.43
N ASP A 784 56.68 0.32 112.87
CA ASP A 784 56.59 -1.05 112.34
C ASP A 784 57.38 -1.11 111.03
N PRO A 785 58.49 -1.86 110.97
CA PRO A 785 59.33 -1.94 109.77
C PRO A 785 58.58 -2.47 108.55
N SER A 786 57.54 -3.29 108.75
CA SER A 786 56.74 -3.85 107.65
C SER A 786 55.87 -2.80 106.94
N THR A 787 55.67 -1.65 107.57
CA THR A 787 54.93 -0.51 107.01
C THR A 787 55.82 0.48 106.27
N VAL A 788 57.13 0.25 106.18
CA VAL A 788 58.05 1.10 105.41
C VAL A 788 58.31 0.44 104.05
N VAL A 789 57.66 0.96 103.02
CA VAL A 789 57.68 0.39 101.68
C VAL A 789 58.21 1.40 100.67
N LYS A 790 59.32 1.01 100.04
CA LYS A 790 59.98 1.78 98.98
C LYS A 790 59.02 2.03 97.81
N ASN A 791 59.00 3.27 97.31
CA ASN A 791 58.20 3.68 96.14
C ASN A 791 56.68 3.56 96.33
N GLU A 792 56.23 3.32 97.57
CA GLU A 792 54.82 3.32 97.93
C GLU A 792 54.53 4.38 98.99
N ASN A 793 55.24 4.35 100.12
CA ASN A 793 55.02 5.32 101.22
C ASN A 793 56.31 5.97 101.74
N VAL A 794 57.48 5.51 101.32
CA VAL A 794 58.74 6.24 101.44
C VAL A 794 59.45 6.22 100.10
N TYR A 795 59.66 7.39 99.49
CA TYR A 795 60.19 7.49 98.12
C TYR A 795 60.80 8.84 97.80
N ILE A 796 61.62 8.90 96.76
CA ILE A 796 62.28 10.12 96.28
C ILE A 796 61.84 10.40 94.85
N ARG A 797 61.66 11.68 94.53
CA ARG A 797 61.21 12.18 93.22
C ARG A 797 62.18 13.19 92.64
N HIS A 798 62.27 13.19 91.30
CA HIS A 798 63.01 14.16 90.50
C HIS A 798 62.24 14.42 89.20
N GLN A 799 61.93 15.69 88.87
CA GLN A 799 61.20 16.07 87.65
C GLN A 799 59.94 15.24 87.38
N ALA A 800 59.08 15.16 88.39
CA ALA A 800 57.90 14.29 88.36
C ALA A 800 58.15 12.82 87.93
N GLU A 801 59.33 12.25 88.23
CA GLU A 801 59.62 10.81 88.11
C GLU A 801 60.18 10.21 89.41
N PHE A 802 59.95 8.90 89.62
CA PHE A 802 60.47 8.20 90.80
C PHE A 802 61.97 7.99 90.63
N VAL A 803 62.75 8.28 91.67
CA VAL A 803 64.16 7.91 91.68
C VAL A 803 64.25 6.41 91.92
N GLU A 804 64.58 5.68 90.87
CA GLU A 804 64.79 4.23 90.96
C GLU A 804 66.09 3.91 91.72
N GLY A 805 66.18 2.69 92.26
CA GLY A 805 67.43 2.20 92.85
C GLY A 805 67.73 2.58 94.31
N ILE A 806 66.92 3.40 94.99
CA ILE A 806 67.11 3.69 96.43
C ILE A 806 66.97 2.42 97.30
N ASP A 807 67.56 2.35 98.49
CA ASP A 807 67.33 1.24 99.43
C ASP A 807 66.93 1.75 100.81
N LEU A 808 66.06 1.02 101.52
CA LEU A 808 65.51 1.44 102.80
C LEU A 808 65.91 0.46 103.90
N GLN A 809 66.45 0.98 105.01
CA GLN A 809 66.79 0.17 106.17
C GLN A 809 66.26 0.80 107.45
N VAL A 810 65.40 0.05 108.15
CA VAL A 810 64.90 0.42 109.48
C VAL A 810 65.88 -0.08 110.55
N THR A 811 66.15 0.72 111.58
CA THR A 811 67.00 0.31 112.71
C THR A 811 66.35 -0.77 113.58
N GLU A 812 67.15 -1.57 114.29
CA GLU A 812 66.64 -2.64 115.18
C GLU A 812 65.71 -2.11 116.29
N ASP A 813 65.89 -0.86 116.74
CA ASP A 813 65.02 -0.23 117.73
C ASP A 813 63.74 0.39 117.12
N GLY A 814 63.57 0.27 115.80
CA GLY A 814 62.45 0.81 115.05
C GLY A 814 62.38 2.33 115.01
N LYS A 815 63.39 3.08 115.48
CA LYS A 815 63.27 4.54 115.60
C LYS A 815 63.80 5.34 114.43
N SER A 816 64.52 4.72 113.50
CA SER A 816 65.07 5.43 112.36
C SER A 816 64.93 4.64 111.06
N VAL A 817 64.78 5.36 109.96
CA VAL A 817 64.86 4.83 108.60
C VAL A 817 66.05 5.47 107.89
N TYR A 818 66.97 4.66 107.41
CA TYR A 818 68.04 5.06 106.51
C TYR A 818 67.59 4.85 105.06
N ILE A 819 67.85 5.84 104.22
CA ILE A 819 67.56 5.83 102.80
C ILE A 819 68.91 5.95 102.09
N PHE A 820 69.31 4.85 101.45
CA PHE A 820 70.53 4.78 100.68
C PHE A 820 70.28 5.28 99.26
N ALA A 821 71.22 6.08 98.75
CA ALA A 821 71.23 6.53 97.38
C ALA A 821 71.30 5.34 96.40
N PRO A 822 70.87 5.51 95.13
CA PRO A 822 71.11 4.52 94.10
C PRO A 822 72.60 4.17 93.97
N THR A 823 72.92 3.00 93.42
CA THR A 823 74.31 2.52 93.27
C THR A 823 75.23 3.53 92.57
N ASP A 824 74.68 4.29 91.62
CA ASP A 824 75.40 5.30 90.84
C ASP A 824 75.33 6.72 91.43
N GLY A 825 74.68 6.87 92.60
CA GLY A 825 74.39 8.14 93.25
C GLY A 825 73.19 8.87 92.66
N TYR A 826 72.74 9.93 93.34
CA TYR A 826 71.77 10.85 92.75
C TYR A 826 72.46 11.73 91.69
N PRO A 827 71.85 11.91 90.50
CA PRO A 827 72.27 12.94 89.54
C PRO A 827 72.21 14.36 90.13
N GLU A 828 72.84 15.33 89.44
CA GLU A 828 72.76 16.75 89.80
C GLU A 828 71.33 17.26 89.58
N GLY A 829 70.77 17.97 90.56
CA GLY A 829 69.43 18.54 90.46
C GLY A 829 68.63 18.57 91.76
N GLU A 830 67.38 19.03 91.66
CA GLU A 830 66.45 19.11 92.78
C GLU A 830 65.68 17.79 92.95
N TYR A 831 65.59 17.34 94.19
CA TYR A 831 64.92 16.12 94.60
C TYR A 831 63.95 16.39 95.74
N SER A 832 62.93 15.55 95.85
CA SER A 832 61.94 15.61 96.92
C SER A 832 61.78 14.23 97.54
N LEU A 833 62.10 14.10 98.83
CA LEU A 833 61.86 12.90 99.64
C LEU A 833 60.47 12.99 100.27
N TYR A 834 59.66 11.97 100.03
CA TYR A 834 58.32 11.85 100.55
C TYR A 834 58.23 10.73 101.60
N VAL A 835 57.52 11.02 102.68
CA VAL A 835 57.07 10.04 103.68
C VAL A 835 55.57 10.21 103.89
N ASP A 836 54.82 9.19 103.50
CA ASP A 836 53.37 9.18 103.59
C ASP A 836 52.89 8.79 105.01
N THR A 837 51.68 9.21 105.38
CA THR A 837 51.04 8.89 106.66
C THR A 837 50.85 7.40 106.94
N SER A 838 50.84 6.59 105.89
CA SER A 838 50.70 5.13 105.97
C SER A 838 51.90 4.42 106.61
N VAL A 839 53.02 5.10 106.88
CA VAL A 839 54.06 4.59 107.79
C VAL A 839 53.55 4.62 109.23
N LYS A 840 53.53 3.47 109.91
CA LYS A 840 52.86 3.33 111.22
C LYS A 840 53.83 2.95 112.34
N SER A 841 53.45 3.29 113.57
CA SER A 841 54.07 2.73 114.77
C SER A 841 53.83 1.23 114.89
N GLU A 842 54.60 0.51 115.71
CA GLU A 842 54.29 -0.90 116.06
C GLU A 842 52.88 -1.08 116.66
N ALA A 843 52.31 -0.02 117.24
CA ALA A 843 50.95 0.01 117.77
C ALA A 843 49.89 0.39 116.71
N GLY A 844 50.28 0.54 115.44
CA GLY A 844 49.41 0.88 114.31
C GLY A 844 49.04 2.36 114.20
N VAL A 845 49.76 3.26 114.87
CA VAL A 845 49.50 4.71 114.81
C VAL A 845 50.18 5.31 113.58
N GLU A 846 49.41 5.89 112.68
CA GLU A 846 49.87 6.59 111.47
C GLU A 846 50.57 7.92 111.79
N LEU A 847 51.42 8.40 110.87
CA LEU A 847 51.95 9.75 111.00
C LEU A 847 50.81 10.77 110.93
N LYS A 848 50.93 11.83 111.74
CA LYS A 848 49.89 12.86 111.84
C LYS A 848 49.69 13.61 110.51
N ASN A 849 50.76 13.82 109.76
CA ASN A 849 50.76 14.44 108.44
C ASN A 849 51.84 13.77 107.58
N PRO A 850 51.66 13.74 106.24
CA PRO A 850 52.72 13.35 105.34
C PRO A 850 53.84 14.40 105.36
N ILE A 851 55.06 13.98 105.03
CA ILE A 851 56.25 14.81 105.09
C ILE A 851 56.92 14.84 103.72
N VAL A 852 57.35 16.02 103.30
CA VAL A 852 58.15 16.23 102.08
C VAL A 852 59.42 16.98 102.45
N VAL A 853 60.58 16.45 102.08
CA VAL A 853 61.87 17.10 102.31
C VAL A 853 62.58 17.27 100.97
N ASN A 854 62.80 18.53 100.59
CA ASN A 854 63.53 18.84 99.37
C ASN A 854 65.04 18.81 99.66
N PHE A 855 65.79 18.25 98.72
CA PHE A 855 67.24 18.28 98.74
C PHE A 855 67.79 18.50 97.34
N GLU A 856 68.95 19.12 97.28
CA GLU A 856 69.61 19.53 96.04
C GLU A 856 71.05 19.02 96.07
N LEU A 857 71.45 18.42 94.96
CA LEU A 857 72.79 17.86 94.74
C LEU A 857 73.63 18.74 93.84
#